data_AF-A0A0M6WVE6-F1
#
_entry.id   AF-A0A0M6WVE6-F1
#
_cell.length_a   1.000
_cell.length_b   1.000
_cell.length_c   1.000
_cell.angle_alpha   90.00
_cell.angle_beta   90.00
_cell.angle_gamma   90.00
#
_symmetry.space_group_name_H-M   'P 1'
#
loop_
_entity.id
_entity.type
_entity.pdbx_description
1 polymer ?
#
loop_
_entity_poly.entity_id
_entity_poly.type
_entity_poly.pdbx_seq_one_letter_code
_entity_poly.pdbx_strand_id
1 'polypeptide(L)'
;MFGNSTFESQAENYRIWRTLKARCEKTGDYDTLALVKKVAVYSIEKLKVVIKYMGNFTLHDEVHIFNMLNIIDDLLPENILNELTVPDLMLILLSVFLHDVGMCPTEKERQILLGKENTTDIELKNEQKKYNDFKKSKILMAGESNAFYNDENNILSMYIRETHADRARRFINKDWKDMLQYMGVSFTEIVADICYSHCESIEYVRDNIESICSIGKTYACPQFVAVVLRLADIIDFDPSRAPLILMEHIDLSDKMAIREWEKHQEIRACCIRNNKIICAAKCKHPAIEYSIRKFCDLIDQELKDALYILLTMNSESYNDELTFYKSIRIPIRVDRYQIGPAKDDKGNFLYQYHESAFTLNKTQIIDLLMGTKLYNNSKVAIRELMQNSLDACLLMQRICNSRGKNSSYDPKISIRYFDSDGVTKLEIEDNGIGMNQEIIDNYYTNIGNSYYKSEEFYNLLASNNIEFSPISKFGIGILSCFMVADEMEVKTKRIDENDAISVTIEGYNSLFIIRHTDMDDYGTKTTLILRKDEPWKDMDKDEFVNCIKSILKTPPFPVYIYYKNEPEVKYETCWDNAEKDLQKLKKEWIITPNIKEINCDIDVPEYGFKGTASIAYITKNRKPVDYIETQVNNVSIQDKDYKISVVYSYDEYGIFRRADSLSIDDDNKVSIIGNYTTSMESYADISLHGITIPRNLFVDFNSKDRSRFIEFPLPTILVLDIYDKADLNLNSARTDIIADDKWKLFEKRIVLILCEKLREKIGNKKWNILQGIIIDKILDKDIKNVVRNMKIDD
;
A
#
# COMPACT_ATOMS: atom_id res chain seq x y z
N MET A 1 12.91 -0.44 -50.77
CA MET A 1 13.79 -1.40 -51.46
C MET A 1 15.10 -1.73 -50.72
N PHE A 2 15.46 -1.07 -49.61
CA PHE A 2 16.65 -1.42 -48.80
C PHE A 2 16.38 -2.32 -47.57
N GLY A 3 15.12 -2.63 -47.24
CA GLY A 3 14.76 -3.46 -46.07
C GLY A 3 14.54 -4.96 -46.35
N ASN A 4 14.18 -5.35 -47.59
CA ASN A 4 13.86 -6.76 -47.89
C ASN A 4 15.10 -7.69 -47.90
N SER A 5 16.30 -7.16 -48.21
CA SER A 5 17.50 -8.00 -48.36
C SER A 5 18.18 -8.35 -47.03
N THR A 6 17.91 -7.63 -45.94
CA THR A 6 18.55 -7.84 -44.63
C THR A 6 17.83 -8.92 -43.81
N PHE A 7 16.50 -8.92 -43.79
CA PHE A 7 15.73 -9.96 -43.08
C PHE A 7 15.99 -11.34 -43.68
N GLU A 8 15.83 -11.52 -45.00
CA GLU A 8 16.00 -12.84 -45.62
C GLU A 8 17.39 -13.41 -45.37
N SER A 9 18.44 -12.59 -45.54
CA SER A 9 19.83 -13.02 -45.28
C SER A 9 20.04 -13.48 -43.83
N GLN A 10 19.43 -12.81 -42.86
CA GLN A 10 19.51 -13.20 -41.45
C GLN A 10 18.63 -14.41 -41.13
N ALA A 11 17.42 -14.47 -41.71
CA ALA A 11 16.43 -15.51 -41.47
C ALA A 11 16.92 -16.90 -41.88
N GLU A 12 17.76 -16.99 -42.93
CA GLU A 12 18.37 -18.26 -43.38
C GLU A 12 19.29 -18.90 -42.32
N ASN A 13 19.71 -18.16 -41.28
CA ASN A 13 20.48 -18.75 -40.17
C ASN A 13 19.62 -19.63 -39.26
N TYR A 14 18.30 -19.44 -39.26
CA TYR A 14 17.39 -20.13 -38.33
C TYR A 14 16.74 -21.35 -39.00
N ARG A 15 16.73 -22.48 -38.28
CA ARG A 15 16.12 -23.76 -38.71
C ARG A 15 14.63 -23.60 -38.90
N ILE A 16 13.91 -22.97 -37.98
CA ILE A 16 12.45 -22.76 -38.07
C ILE A 16 12.03 -22.07 -39.38
N TRP A 17 12.75 -21.02 -39.79
CA TRP A 17 12.51 -20.32 -41.05
C TRP A 17 12.79 -21.21 -42.25
N ARG A 18 13.94 -21.91 -42.26
CA ARG A 18 14.31 -22.82 -43.34
C ARG A 18 13.31 -23.97 -43.50
N THR A 19 12.79 -24.52 -42.39
CA THR A 19 11.77 -25.57 -42.41
C THR A 19 10.44 -25.06 -42.97
N LEU A 20 9.99 -23.87 -42.56
CA LEU A 20 8.80 -23.24 -43.14
C LEU A 20 8.99 -23.01 -44.64
N LYS A 21 10.10 -22.39 -45.03
CA LYS A 21 10.44 -22.09 -46.43
C LYS A 21 10.44 -23.34 -47.30
N ALA A 22 11.14 -24.40 -46.89
CA ALA A 22 11.21 -25.64 -47.64
C ALA A 22 9.82 -26.29 -47.84
N ARG A 23 8.95 -26.21 -46.84
CA ARG A 23 7.58 -26.75 -46.93
C ARG A 23 6.69 -25.93 -47.85
N CYS A 24 6.70 -24.62 -47.69
CA CYS A 24 5.96 -23.71 -48.56
C CYS A 24 6.41 -23.81 -50.02
N GLU A 25 7.71 -23.91 -50.29
CA GLU A 25 8.23 -24.12 -51.65
C GLU A 25 7.77 -25.47 -52.24
N LYS A 26 7.72 -26.52 -51.42
CA LYS A 26 7.24 -27.85 -51.84
C LYS A 26 5.74 -27.86 -52.15
N THR A 27 4.93 -27.10 -51.42
CA THR A 27 3.47 -27.03 -51.60
C THR A 27 3.04 -25.90 -52.55
N GLY A 28 3.97 -25.03 -52.98
CA GLY A 28 3.67 -23.84 -53.78
C GLY A 28 2.99 -22.70 -52.99
N ASP A 29 3.07 -22.72 -51.67
CA ASP A 29 2.45 -21.76 -50.75
C ASP A 29 3.36 -20.54 -50.52
N TYR A 30 3.55 -19.74 -51.56
CA TYR A 30 4.40 -18.54 -51.50
C TYR A 30 3.75 -17.38 -50.72
N ASP A 31 2.42 -17.39 -50.57
CA ASP A 31 1.68 -16.37 -49.85
C ASP A 31 2.02 -16.39 -48.36
N THR A 32 2.13 -17.57 -47.75
CA THR A 32 2.58 -17.72 -46.35
C THR A 32 3.98 -17.13 -46.13
N LEU A 33 4.92 -17.38 -47.04
CA LEU A 33 6.27 -16.81 -46.93
C LEU A 33 6.28 -15.29 -47.12
N ALA A 34 5.47 -14.77 -48.04
CA ALA A 34 5.33 -13.33 -48.25
C ALA A 34 4.73 -12.65 -47.01
N LEU A 35 3.75 -13.30 -46.36
CA LEU A 35 3.12 -12.80 -45.14
C LEU A 35 4.12 -12.68 -43.98
N VAL A 36 4.85 -13.76 -43.68
CA VAL A 36 5.84 -13.75 -42.59
C VAL A 36 6.92 -12.70 -42.84
N LYS A 37 7.41 -12.57 -44.07
CA LYS A 37 8.38 -11.51 -44.43
C LYS A 37 7.82 -10.11 -44.21
N LYS A 38 6.58 -9.88 -44.63
CA LYS A 38 5.91 -8.58 -44.46
C LYS A 38 5.81 -8.20 -42.98
N VAL A 39 5.42 -9.14 -42.14
CA VAL A 39 5.33 -8.95 -40.69
C VAL A 39 6.71 -8.72 -40.07
N ALA A 40 7.71 -9.55 -40.42
CA ALA A 40 9.06 -9.42 -39.90
C ALA A 40 9.69 -8.06 -40.20
N VAL A 41 9.62 -7.60 -41.46
CA VAL A 41 10.15 -6.28 -41.86
C VAL A 41 9.44 -5.15 -41.11
N TYR A 42 8.11 -5.22 -41.02
CA TYR A 42 7.33 -4.22 -40.28
C TYR A 42 7.73 -4.15 -38.80
N SER A 43 7.79 -5.29 -38.13
CA SER A 43 8.10 -5.35 -36.70
C SER A 43 9.52 -4.90 -36.38
N ILE A 44 10.51 -5.32 -37.17
CA ILE A 44 11.91 -4.90 -37.02
C ILE A 44 12.03 -3.38 -37.15
N GLU A 45 11.35 -2.76 -38.11
CA GLU A 45 11.37 -1.30 -38.27
C GLU A 45 10.68 -0.58 -37.10
N LYS A 46 9.57 -1.15 -36.60
CA LYS A 46 8.78 -0.55 -35.53
C LYS A 46 9.48 -0.60 -34.17
N LEU A 47 10.06 -1.75 -33.81
CA LEU A 47 10.64 -1.99 -32.49
C LEU A 47 11.94 -1.20 -32.22
N LYS A 48 12.61 -0.70 -33.27
CA LYS A 48 13.72 0.26 -33.15
C LYS A 48 13.35 1.53 -32.39
N VAL A 49 12.06 1.85 -32.32
CA VAL A 49 11.57 3.04 -31.63
C VAL A 49 11.45 2.83 -30.11
N VAL A 50 11.45 1.58 -29.61
CA VAL A 50 11.30 1.29 -28.17
C VAL A 50 12.32 2.05 -27.33
N ILE A 51 13.59 2.01 -27.73
CA ILE A 51 14.68 2.68 -27.00
C ILE A 51 14.49 4.19 -26.85
N LYS A 52 13.81 4.84 -27.81
CA LYS A 52 13.56 6.28 -27.78
C LYS A 52 12.65 6.68 -26.63
N TYR A 53 11.67 5.84 -26.31
CA TYR A 53 10.63 6.13 -25.32
C TYR A 53 10.76 5.31 -24.04
N MET A 54 11.57 4.26 -24.05
CA MET A 54 11.71 3.29 -22.96
C MET A 54 13.18 3.00 -22.66
N GLY A 55 14.04 4.04 -22.71
CA GLY A 55 15.50 3.89 -22.54
C GLY A 55 15.96 3.26 -21.21
N ASN A 56 15.13 3.32 -20.16
CA ASN A 56 15.41 2.67 -18.88
C ASN A 56 15.26 1.14 -18.92
N PHE A 57 14.62 0.59 -19.96
CA PHE A 57 14.46 -0.85 -20.16
C PHE A 57 15.56 -1.39 -21.06
N THR A 58 15.82 -2.69 -20.97
CA THR A 58 16.67 -3.41 -21.92
C THR A 58 16.13 -3.30 -23.35
N LEU A 59 16.95 -3.61 -24.34
CA LEU A 59 16.53 -3.63 -25.75
C LEU A 59 15.37 -4.60 -25.97
N HIS A 60 14.42 -4.22 -26.82
CA HIS A 60 13.31 -5.06 -27.31
C HIS A 60 13.18 -4.89 -28.83
N ASP A 61 14.33 -4.78 -29.52
CA ASP A 61 14.43 -4.54 -30.95
C ASP A 61 14.77 -5.84 -31.72
N GLU A 62 15.34 -5.73 -32.91
CA GLU A 62 15.74 -6.91 -33.69
C GLU A 62 16.67 -7.87 -32.94
N VAL A 63 17.49 -7.38 -32.01
CA VAL A 63 18.41 -8.23 -31.23
C VAL A 63 17.63 -9.24 -30.40
N HIS A 64 16.59 -8.77 -29.71
CA HIS A 64 15.71 -9.62 -28.92
C HIS A 64 14.99 -10.65 -29.80
N ILE A 65 14.37 -10.21 -30.89
CA ILE A 65 13.65 -11.10 -31.82
C ILE A 65 14.57 -12.23 -32.33
N PHE A 66 15.77 -11.89 -32.77
CA PHE A 66 16.69 -12.87 -33.34
C PHE A 66 17.26 -13.82 -32.28
N ASN A 67 17.48 -13.34 -31.05
CA ASN A 67 17.81 -14.21 -29.92
C ASN A 67 16.68 -15.21 -29.65
N MET A 68 15.41 -14.76 -29.64
CA MET A 68 14.25 -15.66 -29.47
C MET A 68 14.20 -16.74 -30.55
N LEU A 69 14.41 -16.39 -31.83
CA LEU A 69 14.43 -17.38 -32.92
C LEU A 69 15.53 -18.42 -32.72
N ASN A 70 16.70 -18.01 -32.22
CA ASN A 70 17.79 -18.93 -31.89
C ASN A 70 17.43 -19.85 -30.70
N ILE A 71 16.77 -19.30 -29.68
CA ILE A 71 16.28 -20.06 -28.52
C ILE A 71 15.22 -21.08 -28.96
N ILE A 72 14.29 -20.69 -29.83
CA ILE A 72 13.26 -21.59 -30.39
C ILE A 72 13.90 -22.72 -31.17
N ASP A 73 14.90 -22.43 -32.00
CA ASP A 73 15.65 -23.44 -32.73
C ASP A 73 16.31 -24.45 -31.79
N ASP A 74 16.86 -24.00 -30.65
CA ASP A 74 17.51 -24.90 -29.69
C ASP A 74 16.51 -25.64 -28.78
N LEU A 75 15.35 -25.04 -28.52
CA LEU A 75 14.23 -25.67 -27.81
C LEU A 75 13.54 -26.74 -28.67
N LEU A 76 13.40 -26.47 -29.96
CA LEU A 76 12.75 -27.34 -30.95
C LEU A 76 13.80 -27.90 -31.91
N PRO A 77 14.41 -29.06 -31.60
CA PRO A 77 15.38 -29.68 -32.49
C PRO A 77 14.74 -30.04 -33.84
N GLU A 78 15.59 -30.26 -34.84
CA GLU A 78 15.19 -30.44 -36.25
C GLU A 78 14.14 -31.54 -36.45
N ASN A 79 14.20 -32.64 -35.69
CA ASN A 79 13.20 -33.70 -35.75
C ASN A 79 11.80 -33.25 -35.28
N ILE A 80 11.70 -32.27 -34.39
CA ILE A 80 10.42 -31.72 -33.93
C ILE A 80 9.92 -30.67 -34.92
N LEU A 81 10.79 -29.75 -35.35
CA LEU A 81 10.44 -28.75 -36.37
C LEU A 81 9.90 -29.39 -37.66
N ASN A 82 10.47 -30.54 -38.04
CA ASN A 82 10.05 -31.27 -39.23
C ASN A 82 8.70 -31.99 -39.09
N GLU A 83 8.12 -32.08 -37.91
CA GLU A 83 6.79 -32.66 -37.66
C GLU A 83 5.69 -31.58 -37.52
N LEU A 84 6.03 -30.38 -37.02
CA LEU A 84 5.09 -29.24 -36.88
C LEU A 84 4.38 -28.88 -38.18
N THR A 85 3.13 -28.40 -38.16
CA THR A 85 2.42 -28.02 -39.40
C THR A 85 2.94 -26.68 -39.98
N VAL A 86 2.57 -26.35 -41.23
CA VAL A 86 2.88 -25.02 -41.80
C VAL A 86 2.25 -23.91 -40.95
N PRO A 87 0.98 -24.01 -40.52
CA PRO A 87 0.41 -23.06 -39.56
C PRO A 87 1.15 -22.96 -38.23
N ASP A 88 1.62 -24.05 -37.62
CA ASP A 88 2.40 -23.96 -36.37
C ASP A 88 3.67 -23.11 -36.55
N LEU A 89 4.48 -23.44 -37.56
CA LEU A 89 5.73 -22.74 -37.87
C LEU A 89 5.48 -21.25 -38.16
N MET A 90 4.42 -20.96 -38.93
CA MET A 90 4.01 -19.61 -39.24
C MET A 90 3.56 -18.85 -37.98
N LEU A 91 2.71 -19.44 -37.14
CA LEU A 91 2.21 -18.79 -35.92
C LEU A 91 3.33 -18.51 -34.91
N ILE A 92 4.30 -19.42 -34.75
CA ILE A 92 5.50 -19.18 -33.93
C ILE A 92 6.25 -17.95 -34.44
N LEU A 93 6.55 -17.89 -35.74
CA LEU A 93 7.26 -16.75 -36.31
C LEU A 93 6.48 -15.45 -36.15
N LEU A 94 5.20 -15.44 -36.52
CA LEU A 94 4.36 -14.25 -36.43
C LEU A 94 4.23 -13.73 -35.00
N SER A 95 4.03 -14.61 -34.02
CA SER A 95 3.92 -14.22 -32.62
C SER A 95 5.23 -13.65 -32.07
N VAL A 96 6.39 -14.23 -32.41
CA VAL A 96 7.71 -13.66 -32.05
C VAL A 96 7.87 -12.24 -32.60
N PHE A 97 7.51 -11.99 -33.85
CA PHE A 97 7.61 -10.64 -34.42
C PHE A 97 6.59 -9.65 -33.86
N LEU A 98 5.44 -10.11 -33.35
CA LEU A 98 4.33 -9.22 -33.00
C LEU A 98 4.11 -9.01 -31.49
N HIS A 99 4.67 -9.85 -30.61
CA HIS A 99 4.34 -9.79 -29.18
C HIS A 99 4.67 -8.43 -28.52
N ASP A 100 5.81 -7.84 -28.87
CA ASP A 100 6.30 -6.59 -28.26
C ASP A 100 5.87 -5.31 -28.99
N VAL A 101 5.14 -5.39 -30.11
CA VAL A 101 4.82 -4.19 -30.92
C VAL A 101 3.96 -3.16 -30.17
N GLY A 102 3.32 -3.58 -29.08
CA GLY A 102 2.58 -2.71 -28.16
C GLY A 102 3.46 -1.72 -27.39
N MET A 103 4.78 -1.95 -27.32
CA MET A 103 5.78 -1.06 -26.70
C MET A 103 6.11 0.19 -27.52
N CYS A 104 5.59 0.29 -28.75
CA CYS A 104 5.90 1.38 -29.68
C CYS A 104 4.72 2.34 -29.87
N PRO A 105 4.42 3.24 -28.90
CA PRO A 105 3.39 4.25 -29.11
C PRO A 105 3.79 5.19 -30.24
N THR A 106 2.82 5.66 -31.01
CA THR A 106 3.07 6.78 -31.94
C THR A 106 3.25 8.09 -31.16
N GLU A 107 3.92 9.08 -31.76
CA GLU A 107 4.06 10.39 -31.10
C GLU A 107 2.69 11.01 -30.79
N LYS A 108 1.72 10.83 -31.70
CA LYS A 108 0.34 11.28 -31.50
C LYS A 108 -0.31 10.60 -30.28
N GLU A 109 -0.20 9.28 -30.17
CA GLU A 109 -0.69 8.53 -29.00
C GLU A 109 -0.06 9.04 -27.72
N ARG A 110 1.25 9.27 -27.72
CA ARG A 110 1.96 9.83 -26.57
C ARG A 110 1.45 11.21 -26.19
N GLN A 111 1.26 12.13 -27.15
CA GLN A 111 0.71 13.46 -26.86
C GLN A 111 -0.73 13.38 -26.30
N ILE A 112 -1.54 12.44 -26.79
CA ILE A 112 -2.89 12.19 -26.27
C ILE A 112 -2.82 11.65 -24.83
N LEU A 113 -2.02 10.62 -24.56
CA LEU A 113 -1.87 10.06 -23.21
C LEU A 113 -1.41 11.13 -22.22
N LEU A 114 -0.46 11.98 -22.62
CA LEU A 114 0.02 13.10 -21.81
C LEU A 114 -0.96 14.28 -21.72
N GLY A 115 -2.12 14.22 -22.37
CA GLY A 115 -3.13 15.29 -22.36
C GLY A 115 -2.72 16.57 -23.12
N LYS A 116 -1.67 16.48 -23.95
CA LYS A 116 -1.15 17.58 -24.77
C LYS A 116 -1.93 17.72 -26.09
N GLU A 117 -2.55 16.63 -26.55
CA GLU A 117 -3.45 16.63 -27.70
C GLU A 117 -4.80 16.00 -27.36
N ASN A 118 -5.87 16.49 -28.00
CA ASN A 118 -7.20 15.89 -27.91
C ASN A 118 -7.42 14.89 -29.05
N THR A 119 -8.22 13.87 -28.80
CA THR A 119 -8.63 12.89 -29.82
C THR A 119 -10.14 12.75 -29.88
N THR A 120 -10.67 12.35 -31.04
CA THR A 120 -12.07 11.91 -31.19
C THR A 120 -12.20 10.39 -31.12
N ASP A 121 -11.08 9.66 -31.20
CA ASP A 121 -11.03 8.20 -31.09
C ASP A 121 -11.40 7.75 -29.67
N ILE A 122 -12.47 6.94 -29.56
CA ILE A 122 -13.01 6.47 -28.29
C ILE A 122 -12.02 5.53 -27.58
N GLU A 123 -11.29 4.70 -28.31
CA GLU A 123 -10.30 3.78 -27.74
C GLU A 123 -9.17 4.56 -27.07
N LEU A 124 -8.64 5.57 -27.78
CA LEU A 124 -7.57 6.42 -27.25
C LEU A 124 -8.04 7.32 -26.10
N LYS A 125 -9.30 7.79 -26.11
CA LYS A 125 -9.88 8.49 -24.95
C LYS A 125 -9.96 7.58 -23.73
N ASN A 126 -10.41 6.34 -23.91
CA ASN A 126 -10.51 5.37 -22.83
C ASN A 126 -9.12 5.01 -22.29
N GLU A 127 -8.14 4.86 -23.17
CA GLU A 127 -6.75 4.60 -22.79
C GLU A 127 -6.12 5.79 -22.05
N GLN A 128 -6.37 7.02 -22.48
CA GLN A 128 -5.96 8.23 -21.77
C GLN A 128 -6.56 8.28 -20.36
N LYS A 129 -7.83 7.91 -20.21
CA LYS A 129 -8.47 7.81 -18.89
C LYS A 129 -7.76 6.78 -18.01
N LYS A 130 -7.52 5.56 -18.53
CA LYS A 130 -6.77 4.51 -17.82
C LYS A 130 -5.36 4.97 -17.43
N TYR A 131 -4.66 5.67 -18.31
CA TYR A 131 -3.34 6.24 -18.02
C TYR A 131 -3.39 7.30 -16.92
N ASN A 132 -4.40 8.17 -16.92
CA ASN A 132 -4.56 9.18 -15.87
C ASN A 132 -4.85 8.54 -14.50
N ASP A 133 -5.71 7.51 -14.47
CA ASP A 133 -6.00 6.74 -13.26
C ASP A 133 -4.73 6.03 -12.75
N PHE A 134 -3.97 5.40 -13.66
CA PHE A 134 -2.67 4.79 -13.37
C PHE A 134 -1.65 5.78 -12.81
N LYS A 135 -1.46 6.93 -13.48
CA LYS A 135 -0.56 8.01 -13.06
C LYS A 135 -0.92 8.49 -11.66
N LYS A 136 -2.20 8.75 -11.41
CA LYS A 136 -2.69 9.21 -10.11
C LYS A 136 -2.45 8.16 -9.02
N SER A 137 -2.71 6.89 -9.31
CA SER A 137 -2.47 5.77 -8.39
C SER A 137 -0.99 5.67 -7.99
N LYS A 138 -0.06 5.64 -8.97
CA LYS A 138 1.38 5.54 -8.67
C LYS A 138 1.92 6.74 -7.88
N ILE A 139 1.43 7.95 -8.16
CA ILE A 139 1.79 9.16 -7.40
C ILE A 139 1.26 9.08 -5.95
N LEU A 140 0.01 8.64 -5.75
CA LEU A 140 -0.56 8.45 -4.41
C LEU A 140 0.20 7.38 -3.61
N MET A 141 0.64 6.30 -4.27
CA MET A 141 1.39 5.21 -3.65
C MET A 141 2.82 5.63 -3.25
N ALA A 142 3.53 6.31 -4.14
CA ALA A 142 4.92 6.69 -3.93
C ALA A 142 5.11 7.93 -3.04
N GLY A 143 4.06 8.74 -2.91
CA GLY A 143 4.11 10.06 -2.30
C GLY A 143 4.60 11.13 -3.28
N GLU A 144 4.04 12.34 -3.16
CA GLU A 144 4.28 13.46 -4.11
C GLU A 144 5.75 13.89 -4.22
N SER A 145 6.61 13.53 -3.27
CA SER A 145 8.02 13.89 -3.25
C SER A 145 8.93 12.94 -4.06
N ASN A 146 8.40 11.83 -4.59
CA ASN A 146 9.23 10.87 -5.32
C ASN A 146 9.55 11.34 -6.74
N ALA A 147 10.79 11.77 -6.97
CA ALA A 147 11.27 12.31 -8.24
C ALA A 147 11.05 11.38 -9.44
N PHE A 148 11.10 10.05 -9.26
CA PHE A 148 10.90 9.09 -10.34
C PHE A 148 9.46 9.13 -10.88
N TYR A 149 8.47 9.18 -9.98
CA TYR A 149 7.04 9.27 -10.33
C TYR A 149 6.61 10.71 -10.70
N ASN A 150 7.48 11.70 -10.51
CA ASN A 150 7.22 13.05 -10.97
C ASN A 150 7.69 13.29 -12.42
N ASP A 151 8.47 12.37 -12.99
CA ASP A 151 8.83 12.41 -14.42
C ASP A 151 7.71 11.78 -15.27
N GLU A 152 7.11 12.61 -16.15
CA GLU A 152 6.03 12.17 -17.03
C GLU A 152 6.45 11.03 -17.97
N ASN A 153 7.71 11.00 -18.42
CA ASN A 153 8.19 9.97 -19.32
C ASN A 153 8.34 8.65 -18.58
N ASN A 154 8.88 8.64 -17.34
CA ASN A 154 9.04 7.41 -16.58
C ASN A 154 7.70 6.71 -16.32
N ILE A 155 6.69 7.45 -15.84
CA ILE A 155 5.35 6.88 -15.62
C ILE A 155 4.74 6.39 -16.93
N LEU A 156 4.91 7.14 -18.03
CA LEU A 156 4.39 6.74 -19.33
C LEU A 156 5.05 5.44 -19.82
N SER A 157 6.38 5.33 -19.72
CA SER A 157 7.11 4.11 -20.09
C SER A 157 6.66 2.92 -19.24
N MET A 158 6.45 3.11 -17.93
CA MET A 158 5.89 2.07 -17.06
C MET A 158 4.49 1.64 -17.50
N TYR A 159 3.60 2.60 -17.75
CA TYR A 159 2.24 2.28 -18.20
C TYR A 159 2.25 1.49 -19.51
N ILE A 160 3.08 1.91 -20.47
CA ILE A 160 3.24 1.18 -21.74
C ILE A 160 3.79 -0.22 -21.48
N ARG A 161 4.79 -0.36 -20.61
CA ARG A 161 5.36 -1.68 -20.27
C ARG A 161 4.31 -2.59 -19.63
N GLU A 162 3.50 -2.09 -18.70
CA GLU A 162 2.48 -2.94 -18.05
C GLU A 162 1.32 -3.30 -19.00
N THR A 163 1.07 -2.48 -20.03
CA THR A 163 -0.07 -2.68 -20.96
C THR A 163 0.33 -3.16 -22.35
N HIS A 164 1.62 -3.41 -22.62
CA HIS A 164 2.10 -3.67 -23.99
C HIS A 164 1.48 -4.93 -24.61
N ALA A 165 1.25 -5.99 -23.85
CA ALA A 165 0.60 -7.20 -24.37
C ALA A 165 -0.84 -6.91 -24.83
N ASP A 166 -1.63 -6.16 -24.04
CA ASP A 166 -2.98 -5.72 -24.46
C ASP A 166 -2.92 -4.78 -25.67
N ARG A 167 -1.97 -3.84 -25.67
CA ARG A 167 -1.74 -2.92 -26.80
C ARG A 167 -1.38 -3.70 -28.07
N ALA A 168 -0.54 -4.74 -27.97
CA ALA A 168 -0.18 -5.61 -29.08
C ALA A 168 -1.41 -6.35 -29.60
N ARG A 169 -2.24 -6.93 -28.71
CA ARG A 169 -3.51 -7.58 -29.08
C ARG A 169 -4.44 -6.64 -29.85
N ARG A 170 -4.67 -5.43 -29.33
CA ARG A 170 -5.50 -4.39 -29.99
C ARG A 170 -4.94 -4.00 -31.35
N PHE A 171 -3.63 -3.78 -31.41
CA PHE A 171 -2.91 -3.44 -32.64
C PHE A 171 -3.04 -4.55 -33.70
N ILE A 172 -2.83 -5.81 -33.34
CA ILE A 172 -2.97 -6.95 -34.27
C ILE A 172 -4.40 -7.05 -34.79
N ASN A 173 -5.40 -6.99 -33.91
CA ASN A 173 -6.81 -7.09 -34.27
C ASN A 173 -7.34 -5.91 -35.10
N LYS A 174 -6.67 -4.76 -35.08
CA LYS A 174 -7.04 -3.55 -35.82
C LYS A 174 -6.26 -3.40 -37.11
N ASP A 175 -4.93 -3.37 -37.01
CA ASP A 175 -4.03 -3.01 -38.10
C ASP A 175 -3.64 -4.21 -38.97
N TRP A 176 -3.73 -5.44 -38.43
CA TRP A 176 -3.44 -6.68 -39.16
C TRP A 176 -4.68 -7.52 -39.47
N LYS A 177 -5.86 -6.97 -39.18
CA LYS A 177 -7.14 -7.56 -39.53
C LYS A 177 -7.20 -7.87 -41.02
N ASP A 178 -7.72 -9.05 -41.35
CA ASP A 178 -7.86 -9.57 -42.72
C ASP A 178 -6.54 -9.79 -43.49
N MET A 179 -5.38 -9.38 -42.96
CA MET A 179 -4.07 -9.66 -43.56
C MET A 179 -3.46 -10.97 -43.05
N LEU A 180 -3.78 -11.37 -41.83
CA LEU A 180 -3.33 -12.63 -41.23
C LEU A 180 -4.27 -13.76 -41.64
N GLN A 181 -4.03 -14.32 -42.83
CA GLN A 181 -4.84 -15.39 -43.41
C GLN A 181 -3.99 -16.55 -43.93
N TYR A 182 -4.50 -17.76 -43.76
CA TYR A 182 -3.94 -19.00 -44.31
C TYR A 182 -5.00 -19.72 -45.13
N MET A 183 -4.76 -19.91 -46.42
CA MET A 183 -5.73 -20.48 -47.35
C MET A 183 -7.13 -19.81 -47.27
N GLY A 184 -7.17 -18.49 -47.05
CA GLY A 184 -8.40 -17.69 -46.93
C GLY A 184 -9.09 -17.76 -45.56
N VAL A 185 -8.55 -18.50 -44.59
CA VAL A 185 -9.04 -18.52 -43.20
C VAL A 185 -8.24 -17.53 -42.38
N SER A 186 -8.92 -16.58 -41.73
CA SER A 186 -8.27 -15.63 -40.81
C SER A 186 -7.83 -16.33 -39.53
N PHE A 187 -6.64 -16.00 -39.06
CA PHE A 187 -6.10 -16.44 -37.76
C PHE A 187 -5.65 -15.24 -36.90
N THR A 188 -6.16 -14.05 -37.23
CA THR A 188 -5.79 -12.78 -36.55
C THR A 188 -5.99 -12.87 -35.04
N GLU A 189 -7.16 -13.35 -34.60
CA GLU A 189 -7.50 -13.48 -33.18
C GLU A 189 -6.56 -14.45 -32.46
N ILE A 190 -6.23 -15.59 -33.10
CA ILE A 190 -5.29 -16.58 -32.56
C ILE A 190 -3.92 -15.95 -32.29
N VAL A 191 -3.36 -15.20 -33.25
CA VAL A 191 -2.06 -14.52 -33.06
C VAL A 191 -2.16 -13.45 -31.99
N ALA A 192 -3.26 -12.70 -31.96
CA ALA A 192 -3.48 -11.65 -30.98
C ALA A 192 -3.56 -12.22 -29.55
N ASP A 193 -4.23 -13.35 -29.35
CA ASP A 193 -4.37 -14.02 -28.06
C ASP A 193 -3.08 -14.70 -27.61
N ILE A 194 -2.34 -15.34 -28.54
CA ILE A 194 -0.99 -15.85 -28.26
C ILE A 194 -0.08 -14.72 -27.80
N CYS A 195 -0.04 -13.60 -28.54
CA CYS A 195 0.76 -12.43 -28.17
C CYS A 195 0.29 -11.81 -26.86
N TYR A 196 -1.01 -11.73 -26.59
CA TYR A 196 -1.53 -11.22 -25.33
C TYR A 196 -1.08 -12.09 -24.14
N SER A 197 -1.13 -13.41 -24.33
CA SER A 197 -0.90 -14.35 -23.25
C SER A 197 0.51 -14.33 -22.68
N HIS A 198 1.51 -13.76 -23.34
CA HIS A 198 2.90 -13.83 -22.85
C HIS A 198 3.14 -13.10 -21.52
N CYS A 199 2.27 -12.14 -21.17
CA CYS A 199 2.30 -11.43 -19.89
C CYS A 199 1.20 -11.89 -18.91
N GLU A 200 0.39 -12.89 -19.29
CA GLU A 200 -0.75 -13.35 -18.49
C GLU A 200 -0.39 -14.58 -17.64
N SER A 201 -1.31 -15.02 -16.78
CA SER A 201 -1.11 -16.23 -15.98
C SER A 201 -1.19 -17.50 -16.83
N ILE A 202 -0.67 -18.61 -16.31
CA ILE A 202 -0.76 -19.90 -17.01
C ILE A 202 -2.20 -20.41 -17.13
N GLU A 203 -3.05 -20.06 -16.17
CA GLU A 203 -4.50 -20.33 -16.22
C GLU A 203 -5.14 -19.62 -17.40
N TYR A 204 -4.70 -18.41 -17.75
CA TYR A 204 -5.20 -17.73 -18.94
C TYR A 204 -4.93 -18.55 -20.21
N VAL A 205 -3.70 -19.08 -20.37
CA VAL A 205 -3.32 -19.93 -21.51
C VAL A 205 -4.18 -21.20 -21.55
N ARG A 206 -4.39 -21.83 -20.39
CA ARG A 206 -5.22 -23.04 -20.28
C ARG A 206 -6.67 -22.80 -20.68
N ASP A 207 -7.25 -21.71 -20.17
CA ASP A 207 -8.70 -21.49 -20.19
C ASP A 207 -9.17 -20.69 -21.42
N ASN A 208 -8.30 -19.87 -22.02
CA ASN A 208 -8.66 -18.94 -23.10
C ASN A 208 -7.98 -19.22 -24.44
N ILE A 209 -6.90 -20.02 -24.48
CA ILE A 209 -6.25 -20.40 -25.74
C ILE A 209 -6.63 -21.83 -26.09
N GLU A 210 -7.14 -22.05 -27.30
CA GLU A 210 -7.50 -23.39 -27.78
C GLU A 210 -6.29 -24.32 -27.85
N SER A 211 -6.43 -25.56 -27.38
CA SER A 211 -5.37 -26.58 -27.52
C SER A 211 -5.01 -26.83 -28.98
N ILE A 212 -6.00 -26.91 -29.86
CA ILE A 212 -5.82 -27.20 -31.28
C ILE A 212 -6.99 -26.64 -32.07
N CYS A 213 -6.70 -26.02 -33.20
CA CYS A 213 -7.69 -25.39 -34.07
C CYS A 213 -7.48 -25.82 -35.53
N SER A 214 -8.56 -25.88 -36.30
CA SER A 214 -8.52 -26.19 -37.73
C SER A 214 -8.24 -24.92 -38.53
N ILE A 215 -7.20 -24.92 -39.38
CA ILE A 215 -6.86 -23.78 -40.25
C ILE A 215 -6.70 -24.25 -41.69
N GLY A 216 -7.57 -23.76 -42.57
CA GLY A 216 -7.62 -24.18 -43.97
C GLY A 216 -7.92 -25.68 -44.11
N LYS A 217 -6.95 -26.46 -44.57
CA LYS A 217 -7.04 -27.93 -44.72
C LYS A 217 -6.19 -28.70 -43.71
N THR A 218 -5.66 -28.03 -42.70
CA THR A 218 -4.79 -28.62 -41.67
C THR A 218 -5.17 -28.06 -40.31
N TYR A 219 -4.29 -28.20 -39.32
CA TYR A 219 -4.50 -27.74 -37.95
C TYR A 219 -3.28 -26.95 -37.47
N ALA A 220 -3.46 -26.22 -36.38
CA ALA A 220 -2.39 -25.64 -35.58
C ALA A 220 -2.66 -25.87 -34.10
N CYS A 221 -1.64 -25.83 -33.26
CA CYS A 221 -1.73 -25.96 -31.81
C CYS A 221 -1.42 -24.62 -31.11
N PRO A 222 -2.39 -23.70 -30.94
CA PRO A 222 -2.15 -22.38 -30.35
C PRO A 222 -1.56 -22.41 -28.94
N GLN A 223 -2.01 -23.34 -28.08
CA GLN A 223 -1.42 -23.51 -26.74
C GLN A 223 0.07 -23.87 -26.80
N PHE A 224 0.48 -24.75 -27.72
CA PHE A 224 1.90 -25.06 -27.94
C PHE A 224 2.66 -23.82 -28.40
N VAL A 225 2.12 -23.05 -29.34
CA VAL A 225 2.75 -21.82 -29.83
C VAL A 225 2.92 -20.79 -28.72
N ALA A 226 1.90 -20.60 -27.86
CA ALA A 226 1.96 -19.71 -26.70
C ALA A 226 3.07 -20.14 -25.72
N VAL A 227 3.17 -21.45 -25.43
CA VAL A 227 4.25 -22.00 -24.60
C VAL A 227 5.63 -21.72 -25.21
N VAL A 228 5.80 -21.94 -26.52
CA VAL A 228 7.08 -21.68 -27.20
C VAL A 228 7.45 -20.20 -27.16
N LEU A 229 6.49 -19.30 -27.41
CA LEU A 229 6.71 -17.85 -27.34
C LEU A 229 7.17 -17.43 -25.93
N ARG A 230 6.43 -17.83 -24.90
CA ARG A 230 6.71 -17.49 -23.50
C ARG A 230 8.06 -17.99 -23.04
N LEU A 231 8.41 -19.24 -23.38
CA LEU A 231 9.72 -19.80 -23.08
C LEU A 231 10.83 -19.06 -23.81
N ALA A 232 10.65 -18.76 -25.10
CA ALA A 232 11.66 -18.04 -25.88
C ALA A 232 11.92 -16.63 -25.33
N ASP A 233 10.87 -15.94 -24.90
CA ASP A 233 10.96 -14.58 -24.34
C ASP A 233 11.71 -14.58 -23.00
N ILE A 234 11.26 -15.39 -22.02
CA ILE A 234 11.87 -15.40 -20.68
C ILE A 234 13.30 -15.96 -20.67
N ILE A 235 13.64 -16.86 -21.61
CA ILE A 235 14.98 -17.46 -21.71
C ILE A 235 15.99 -16.50 -22.34
N ASP A 236 15.55 -15.45 -23.04
CA ASP A 236 16.42 -14.44 -23.67
C ASP A 236 17.13 -13.55 -22.64
N PHE A 237 18.08 -14.18 -21.98
CA PHE A 237 18.87 -13.63 -20.89
C PHE A 237 20.32 -13.52 -21.32
N ASP A 238 20.56 -12.58 -22.24
CA ASP A 238 21.87 -12.35 -22.86
C ASP A 238 22.37 -10.91 -22.63
N PRO A 239 23.69 -10.67 -22.57
CA PRO A 239 24.25 -9.31 -22.52
C PRO A 239 23.87 -8.42 -23.70
N SER A 240 23.53 -9.00 -24.86
CA SER A 240 23.09 -8.26 -26.05
C SER A 240 21.80 -7.47 -25.82
N ARG A 241 20.98 -7.86 -24.83
CA ARG A 241 19.80 -7.11 -24.39
C ARG A 241 20.13 -5.81 -23.66
N ALA A 242 21.33 -5.67 -23.11
CA ALA A 242 21.73 -4.50 -22.31
C ALA A 242 23.14 -3.97 -22.66
N PRO A 243 23.47 -3.63 -23.93
CA PRO A 243 24.85 -3.41 -24.35
C PRO A 243 25.58 -2.31 -23.56
N LEU A 244 26.83 -2.55 -23.14
CA LEU A 244 27.62 -1.58 -22.35
C LEU A 244 27.73 -0.21 -23.01
N ILE A 245 28.00 -0.18 -24.31
CA ILE A 245 28.12 1.08 -25.06
C ILE A 245 26.82 1.87 -24.93
N LEU A 246 25.67 1.21 -24.99
CA LEU A 246 24.38 1.87 -24.88
C LEU A 246 24.12 2.36 -23.46
N MET A 247 24.46 1.53 -22.46
CA MET A 247 24.36 1.87 -21.04
C MET A 247 25.16 3.14 -20.68
N GLU A 248 26.32 3.35 -21.30
CA GLU A 248 27.16 4.54 -21.09
C GLU A 248 26.59 5.82 -21.73
N HIS A 249 25.62 5.70 -22.65
CA HIS A 249 25.06 6.82 -23.43
C HIS A 249 23.58 7.09 -23.15
N ILE A 250 22.92 6.26 -22.35
CA ILE A 250 21.55 6.47 -21.85
C ILE A 250 21.64 7.04 -20.43
N ASP A 251 20.76 7.99 -20.12
CA ASP A 251 20.62 8.54 -18.76
C ASP A 251 19.85 7.57 -17.86
N LEU A 252 20.53 6.53 -17.37
CA LEU A 252 20.01 5.58 -16.38
C LEU A 252 20.11 6.19 -14.98
N SER A 253 19.14 7.01 -14.59
CA SER A 253 19.10 7.65 -13.26
C SER A 253 18.49 6.75 -12.17
N ASP A 254 17.70 5.74 -12.56
CA ASP A 254 17.05 4.82 -11.64
C ASP A 254 17.94 3.64 -11.22
N LYS A 255 18.00 3.39 -9.91
CA LYS A 255 18.80 2.29 -9.33
C LYS A 255 18.28 0.91 -9.75
N MET A 256 16.97 0.77 -9.95
CA MET A 256 16.40 -0.51 -10.36
C MET A 256 16.75 -0.81 -11.82
N ALA A 257 16.62 0.17 -12.71
CA ALA A 257 17.09 0.08 -14.10
C ALA A 257 18.59 -0.29 -14.17
N ILE A 258 19.45 0.39 -13.42
CA ILE A 258 20.90 0.06 -13.39
C ILE A 258 21.12 -1.41 -13.01
N ARG A 259 20.46 -1.89 -11.94
CA ARG A 259 20.60 -3.28 -11.49
C ARG A 259 20.13 -4.28 -12.54
N GLU A 260 19.05 -3.95 -13.26
CA GLU A 260 18.53 -4.80 -14.32
C GLU A 260 19.52 -4.92 -15.49
N TRP A 261 20.14 -3.81 -15.89
CA TRP A 261 21.19 -3.81 -16.92
C TRP A 261 22.46 -4.55 -16.46
N GLU A 262 22.92 -4.30 -15.24
CA GLU A 262 24.07 -5.00 -14.63
C GLU A 262 23.84 -6.51 -14.56
N LYS A 263 22.59 -6.95 -14.27
CA LYS A 263 22.20 -8.36 -14.25
C LYS A 263 22.47 -9.03 -15.60
N HIS A 264 22.05 -8.42 -16.72
CA HIS A 264 22.31 -8.95 -18.06
C HIS A 264 23.80 -8.91 -18.41
N GLN A 265 24.52 -7.86 -18.02
CA GLN A 265 25.94 -7.70 -18.34
C GLN A 265 26.89 -8.72 -17.68
N GLU A 266 26.51 -9.25 -16.52
CA GLU A 266 27.34 -10.24 -15.82
C GLU A 266 27.09 -11.69 -16.30
N ILE A 267 26.13 -11.89 -17.22
CA ILE A 267 25.91 -13.16 -17.92
C ILE A 267 27.02 -13.40 -18.94
N ARG A 268 27.54 -14.63 -18.97
CA ARG A 268 28.53 -15.08 -19.97
C ARG A 268 27.92 -15.96 -21.03
N ALA A 269 26.90 -16.73 -20.66
CA ALA A 269 26.13 -17.55 -21.57
C ALA A 269 24.81 -17.96 -20.90
N CYS A 270 23.70 -17.83 -21.63
CA CYS A 270 22.46 -18.51 -21.35
C CYS A 270 22.07 -19.27 -22.62
N CYS A 271 22.23 -20.59 -22.65
CA CYS A 271 21.95 -21.37 -23.86
C CYS A 271 21.33 -22.73 -23.54
N ILE A 272 20.62 -23.28 -24.52
CA ILE A 272 20.01 -24.60 -24.42
C ILE A 272 20.96 -25.61 -25.08
N ARG A 273 21.39 -26.63 -24.33
CA ARG A 273 22.19 -27.74 -24.87
C ARG A 273 21.73 -29.07 -24.30
N ASN A 274 21.54 -30.06 -25.18
CA ASN A 274 21.11 -31.42 -24.80
C ASN A 274 19.88 -31.42 -23.89
N ASN A 275 18.87 -30.60 -24.23
CA ASN A 275 17.64 -30.41 -23.44
C ASN A 275 17.88 -29.91 -22.01
N LYS A 276 18.92 -29.09 -21.80
CA LYS A 276 19.20 -28.38 -20.55
C LYS A 276 19.49 -26.92 -20.84
N ILE A 277 18.90 -26.02 -20.07
CA ILE A 277 19.28 -24.60 -20.09
C ILE A 277 20.51 -24.45 -19.20
N ILE A 278 21.59 -23.88 -19.72
CA ILE A 278 22.83 -23.62 -18.97
C ILE A 278 22.93 -22.12 -18.80
N CYS A 279 22.91 -21.65 -17.56
CA CYS A 279 23.20 -20.25 -17.22
C CYS A 279 24.59 -20.16 -16.58
N ALA A 280 25.46 -19.36 -17.19
CA ALA A 280 26.80 -19.10 -16.72
C ALA A 280 26.98 -17.60 -16.48
N ALA A 281 27.40 -17.24 -15.28
CA ALA A 281 27.64 -15.85 -14.88
C ALA A 281 28.85 -15.75 -13.95
N LYS A 282 29.58 -14.65 -14.02
CA LYS A 282 30.63 -14.32 -13.04
C LYS A 282 30.39 -12.93 -12.50
N CYS A 283 29.78 -12.87 -11.32
CA CYS A 283 29.20 -11.64 -10.81
C CYS A 283 30.19 -10.91 -9.89
N LYS A 284 30.32 -9.60 -10.05
CA LYS A 284 31.14 -8.75 -9.16
C LYS A 284 30.56 -8.54 -7.77
N HIS A 285 29.24 -8.67 -7.61
CA HIS A 285 28.56 -8.40 -6.35
C HIS A 285 27.55 -9.53 -6.00
N PRO A 286 27.43 -9.95 -4.72
CA PRO A 286 26.52 -11.02 -4.31
C PRO A 286 25.04 -10.73 -4.59
N ALA A 287 24.62 -9.47 -4.56
CA ALA A 287 23.25 -9.09 -4.91
C ALA A 287 22.91 -9.36 -6.39
N ILE A 288 23.89 -9.20 -7.30
CA ILE A 288 23.70 -9.52 -8.72
C ILE A 288 23.62 -11.03 -8.89
N GLU A 289 24.51 -11.80 -8.24
CA GLU A 289 24.44 -13.27 -8.24
C GLU A 289 23.09 -13.76 -7.72
N TYR A 290 22.59 -13.20 -6.62
CA TYR A 290 21.27 -13.49 -6.09
C TYR A 290 20.17 -13.16 -7.11
N SER A 291 20.21 -11.98 -7.75
CA SER A 291 19.24 -11.57 -8.78
C SER A 291 19.21 -12.53 -9.96
N ILE A 292 20.38 -12.94 -10.47
CA ILE A 292 20.51 -13.93 -11.54
C ILE A 292 19.92 -15.28 -11.12
N ARG A 293 20.23 -15.74 -9.90
CA ARG A 293 19.69 -17.01 -9.36
C ARG A 293 18.17 -16.97 -9.21
N LYS A 294 17.60 -15.85 -8.76
CA LYS A 294 16.14 -15.63 -8.69
C LYS A 294 15.50 -15.55 -10.08
N PHE A 295 16.16 -14.92 -11.05
CA PHE A 295 15.68 -14.93 -12.43
C PHE A 295 15.63 -16.36 -13.01
N CYS A 296 16.62 -17.21 -12.68
CA CYS A 296 16.57 -18.63 -13.02
C CYS A 296 15.42 -19.37 -12.31
N ASP A 297 14.98 -18.96 -11.11
CA ASP A 297 13.78 -19.51 -10.47
C ASP A 297 12.51 -19.17 -11.26
N LEU A 298 12.43 -17.99 -11.86
CA LEU A 298 11.31 -17.59 -12.73
C LEU A 298 11.28 -18.45 -14.01
N ILE A 299 12.44 -18.67 -14.64
CA ILE A 299 12.54 -19.58 -15.79
C ILE A 299 12.12 -21.00 -15.39
N ASP A 300 12.57 -21.50 -14.23
CA ASP A 300 12.17 -22.82 -13.73
C ASP A 300 10.66 -22.94 -13.48
N GLN A 301 10.02 -21.86 -13.04
CA GLN A 301 8.57 -21.82 -12.86
C GLN A 301 7.86 -21.85 -14.22
N GLU A 302 8.28 -21.01 -15.16
CA GLU A 302 7.71 -20.97 -16.52
C GLU A 302 7.88 -22.32 -17.24
N LEU A 303 9.00 -23.04 -17.04
CA LEU A 303 9.19 -24.39 -17.58
C LEU A 303 8.20 -25.42 -17.01
N LYS A 304 7.86 -25.31 -15.72
CA LYS A 304 6.84 -26.19 -15.10
C LYS A 304 5.47 -25.88 -15.64
N ASP A 305 5.15 -24.60 -15.78
CA ASP A 305 3.87 -24.10 -16.26
C ASP A 305 3.67 -24.50 -17.73
N ALA A 306 4.71 -24.34 -18.56
CA ALA A 306 4.78 -24.87 -19.91
C ALA A 306 4.50 -26.39 -19.96
N LEU A 307 5.19 -27.18 -19.13
CA LEU A 307 5.00 -28.63 -19.08
C LEU A 307 3.57 -29.00 -18.66
N TYR A 308 2.98 -28.26 -17.72
CA TYR A 308 1.60 -28.44 -17.30
C TYR A 308 0.62 -28.23 -18.47
N ILE A 309 0.76 -27.15 -19.24
CA ILE A 309 -0.06 -26.93 -20.44
C ILE A 309 0.12 -28.06 -21.45
N LEU A 310 1.37 -28.41 -21.77
CA LEU A 310 1.65 -29.46 -22.75
C LEU A 310 0.97 -30.79 -22.40
N LEU A 311 0.99 -31.18 -21.12
CA LEU A 311 0.42 -32.45 -20.65
C LEU A 311 -1.11 -32.43 -20.53
N THR A 312 -1.70 -31.27 -20.25
CA THR A 312 -3.15 -31.12 -19.98
C THR A 312 -3.99 -30.82 -21.23
N MET A 313 -3.36 -30.51 -22.37
CA MET A 313 -4.08 -30.27 -23.63
C MET A 313 -5.09 -31.37 -23.94
N ASN A 314 -6.26 -30.99 -24.42
CA ASN A 314 -7.29 -31.95 -24.79
C ASN A 314 -8.08 -31.47 -26.02
N SER A 315 -8.61 -32.43 -26.78
CA SER A 315 -9.50 -32.16 -27.91
C SER A 315 -10.35 -33.39 -28.17
N GLU A 316 -11.65 -33.18 -28.43
CA GLU A 316 -12.55 -34.27 -28.83
C GLU A 316 -12.21 -34.81 -30.23
N SER A 317 -11.74 -33.93 -31.12
CA SER A 317 -11.57 -34.25 -32.55
C SER A 317 -10.13 -34.53 -32.97
N TYR A 318 -9.13 -34.12 -32.16
CA TYR A 318 -7.71 -34.13 -32.54
C TYR A 318 -6.78 -34.75 -31.46
N ASN A 319 -7.28 -35.71 -30.70
CA ASN A 319 -6.50 -36.30 -29.60
C ASN A 319 -5.24 -37.05 -30.08
N ASP A 320 -5.28 -37.63 -31.28
CA ASP A 320 -4.15 -38.33 -31.87
C ASP A 320 -3.03 -37.35 -32.24
N GLU A 321 -3.37 -36.23 -32.88
CA GLU A 321 -2.43 -35.14 -33.20
C GLU A 321 -1.82 -34.52 -31.94
N LEU A 322 -2.62 -34.33 -30.89
CA LEU A 322 -2.14 -33.80 -29.60
C LEU A 322 -1.09 -34.71 -28.94
N THR A 323 -1.05 -36.00 -29.27
CA THR A 323 -0.04 -36.93 -28.74
C THR A 323 1.37 -36.51 -29.14
N PHE A 324 1.55 -35.95 -30.35
CA PHE A 324 2.83 -35.42 -30.78
C PHE A 324 3.29 -34.27 -29.88
N TYR A 325 2.46 -33.24 -29.68
CA TYR A 325 2.82 -32.07 -28.86
C TYR A 325 3.06 -32.45 -27.39
N LYS A 326 2.26 -33.36 -26.84
CA LYS A 326 2.44 -33.93 -25.48
C LYS A 326 3.75 -34.69 -25.32
N SER A 327 4.32 -35.22 -26.41
CA SER A 327 5.57 -35.97 -26.39
C SER A 327 6.83 -35.10 -26.47
N ILE A 328 6.67 -33.81 -26.80
CA ILE A 328 7.77 -32.86 -26.91
C ILE A 328 8.44 -32.70 -25.54
N ARG A 329 9.75 -32.96 -25.51
CA ARG A 329 10.56 -32.81 -24.30
C ARG A 329 11.17 -31.41 -24.28
N ILE A 330 10.80 -30.63 -23.29
CA ILE A 330 11.43 -29.36 -22.95
C ILE A 330 12.38 -29.53 -21.75
N PRO A 331 13.30 -28.59 -21.51
CA PRO A 331 14.09 -28.57 -20.29
C PRO A 331 13.19 -28.49 -19.04
N ILE A 332 13.63 -29.06 -17.92
CA ILE A 332 12.83 -29.07 -16.67
C ILE A 332 13.34 -28.03 -15.67
N ARG A 333 14.60 -27.60 -15.82
CA ARG A 333 15.24 -26.58 -14.99
C ARG A 333 16.49 -26.00 -15.64
N VAL A 334 16.91 -24.84 -15.15
CA VAL A 334 18.18 -24.19 -15.45
C VAL A 334 19.31 -24.83 -14.65
N ASP A 335 20.40 -25.17 -15.33
CA ASP A 335 21.68 -25.52 -14.72
C ASP A 335 22.42 -24.24 -14.31
N ARG A 336 22.61 -24.12 -12.99
CA ARG A 336 23.16 -22.94 -12.31
C ARG A 336 24.60 -23.15 -11.82
N TYR A 337 25.24 -24.27 -12.17
CA TYR A 337 26.56 -24.65 -11.65
C TYR A 337 27.66 -23.63 -12.00
N GLN A 338 27.50 -22.92 -13.13
CA GLN A 338 28.50 -21.96 -13.60
C GLN A 338 28.27 -20.53 -13.09
N ILE A 339 27.18 -20.28 -12.37
CA ILE A 339 26.90 -19.02 -11.69
C ILE A 339 27.75 -18.93 -10.42
N GLY A 340 28.53 -17.86 -10.29
CA GLY A 340 29.29 -17.62 -9.06
C GLY A 340 30.05 -16.30 -9.06
N PRO A 341 30.87 -16.06 -8.02
CA PRO A 341 31.66 -14.85 -7.89
C PRO A 341 32.71 -14.72 -8.99
N ALA A 342 32.89 -13.48 -9.47
CA ALA A 342 34.08 -13.11 -10.24
C ALA A 342 35.35 -13.22 -9.38
N LYS A 343 36.50 -13.24 -10.05
CA LYS A 343 37.82 -13.33 -9.41
C LYS A 343 38.57 -12.00 -9.56
N ASP A 344 39.39 -11.66 -8.57
CA ASP A 344 40.35 -10.57 -8.65
C ASP A 344 41.55 -10.93 -9.55
N ASP A 345 42.44 -9.96 -9.79
CA ASP A 345 43.66 -10.15 -10.59
C ASP A 345 44.62 -11.21 -10.02
N LYS A 346 44.43 -11.61 -8.76
CA LYS A 346 45.23 -12.63 -8.06
C LYS A 346 44.55 -14.01 -8.10
N GLY A 347 43.37 -14.12 -8.72
CA GLY A 347 42.61 -15.37 -8.86
C GLY A 347 41.75 -15.74 -7.64
N ASN A 348 41.64 -14.86 -6.64
CA ASN A 348 40.77 -15.04 -5.47
C ASN A 348 39.34 -14.66 -5.82
N PHE A 349 38.36 -15.38 -5.28
CA PHE A 349 36.96 -14.99 -5.43
C PHE A 349 36.67 -13.69 -4.66
N LEU A 350 35.92 -12.77 -5.27
CA LEU A 350 35.58 -11.48 -4.65
C LEU A 350 34.71 -11.62 -3.39
N TYR A 351 33.93 -12.69 -3.31
CA TYR A 351 33.09 -13.03 -2.16
C TYR A 351 32.83 -14.53 -2.12
N GLN A 352 32.34 -15.02 -0.99
CA GLN A 352 31.78 -16.36 -0.85
C GLN A 352 30.26 -16.23 -0.83
N TYR A 353 29.59 -16.81 -1.83
CA TYR A 353 28.14 -16.75 -1.91
C TYR A 353 27.50 -17.65 -0.84
N HIS A 354 26.61 -17.05 -0.06
CA HIS A 354 25.65 -17.74 0.80
C HIS A 354 24.31 -17.00 0.68
N GLU A 355 23.20 -17.71 0.52
CA GLU A 355 21.86 -17.12 0.62
C GLU A 355 21.51 -16.91 2.11
N SER A 356 22.35 -16.12 2.79
CA SER A 356 22.18 -15.77 4.20
C SER A 356 21.43 -14.45 4.31
N ALA A 357 20.14 -14.54 4.59
CA ALA A 357 19.29 -13.41 4.95
C ALA A 357 18.77 -13.62 6.38
N PHE A 358 18.41 -12.53 7.06
CA PHE A 358 17.67 -12.65 8.31
C PHE A 358 16.36 -13.38 8.05
N THR A 359 16.13 -14.49 8.75
CA THR A 359 14.85 -15.19 8.77
C THR A 359 14.13 -14.86 10.06
N LEU A 360 12.82 -14.76 9.97
CA LEU A 360 11.96 -14.40 11.08
C LEU A 360 11.28 -15.66 11.63
N ASN A 361 11.31 -15.83 12.96
CA ASN A 361 10.51 -16.87 13.61
C ASN A 361 9.06 -16.41 13.70
N LYS A 362 8.19 -16.97 12.85
CA LYS A 362 6.77 -16.60 12.75
C LYS A 362 6.08 -16.61 14.11
N THR A 363 6.26 -17.67 14.90
CA THR A 363 5.61 -17.82 16.22
C THR A 363 6.05 -16.74 17.19
N GLN A 364 7.36 -16.50 17.32
CA GLN A 364 7.87 -15.49 18.25
C GLN A 364 7.48 -14.06 17.87
N ILE A 365 7.37 -13.76 16.57
CA ILE A 365 6.89 -12.45 16.11
C ILE A 365 5.43 -12.26 16.43
N ILE A 366 4.60 -13.28 16.17
CA ILE A 366 3.17 -13.19 16.49
C ILE A 366 2.99 -13.04 18.00
N ASP A 367 3.72 -13.78 18.84
CA ASP A 367 3.67 -13.63 20.30
C ASP A 367 4.12 -12.24 20.78
N LEU A 368 5.11 -11.64 20.11
CA LEU A 368 5.56 -10.27 20.36
C LEU A 368 4.50 -9.24 19.96
N LEU A 369 3.88 -9.40 18.79
CA LEU A 369 2.83 -8.51 18.26
C LEU A 369 1.53 -8.62 19.07
N MET A 370 1.18 -9.82 19.55
CA MET A 370 0.06 -10.09 20.46
C MET A 370 0.33 -9.60 21.89
N GLY A 371 1.53 -9.09 22.18
CA GLY A 371 1.79 -8.35 23.42
C GLY A 371 1.71 -9.17 24.71
N THR A 372 1.87 -10.51 24.66
CA THR A 372 1.82 -11.37 25.86
C THR A 372 2.88 -11.02 26.93
N LYS A 373 3.87 -10.18 26.59
CA LYS A 373 4.84 -9.59 27.53
C LYS A 373 4.76 -8.07 27.69
N LEU A 374 3.86 -7.36 26.99
CA LEU A 374 3.88 -5.89 26.93
C LEU A 374 2.54 -5.18 27.17
N TYR A 375 1.36 -5.78 26.99
CA TYR A 375 0.09 -5.05 27.24
C TYR A 375 -1.05 -5.93 27.75
N ASN A 376 -1.58 -5.54 28.91
CA ASN A 376 -2.67 -6.20 29.64
C ASN A 376 -4.05 -5.65 29.24
N ASN A 377 -4.25 -5.22 27.98
CA ASN A 377 -5.46 -4.49 27.57
C ASN A 377 -6.21 -5.20 26.44
N SER A 378 -7.08 -6.12 26.82
CA SER A 378 -7.96 -6.88 25.93
C SER A 378 -8.95 -6.02 25.12
N LYS A 379 -9.08 -4.73 25.43
CA LYS A 379 -9.85 -3.75 24.63
C LYS A 379 -9.29 -3.53 23.22
N VAL A 380 -8.03 -3.94 22.98
CA VAL A 380 -7.38 -3.79 21.67
C VAL A 380 -8.15 -4.56 20.58
N ALA A 381 -8.69 -5.75 20.88
CA ALA A 381 -9.48 -6.52 19.89
C ALA A 381 -10.68 -5.74 19.36
N ILE A 382 -11.48 -5.16 20.28
CA ILE A 382 -12.62 -4.31 19.92
C ILE A 382 -12.15 -3.08 19.13
N ARG A 383 -11.07 -2.41 19.59
CA ARG A 383 -10.52 -1.23 18.91
C ARG A 383 -10.12 -1.52 17.47
N GLU A 384 -9.38 -2.59 17.21
CA GLU A 384 -8.91 -2.94 15.86
C GLU A 384 -10.08 -3.31 14.94
N LEU A 385 -11.05 -4.09 15.42
CA LEU A 385 -12.24 -4.42 14.64
C LEU A 385 -13.10 -3.18 14.35
N MET A 386 -13.32 -2.32 15.34
CA MET A 386 -14.04 -1.05 15.15
C MET A 386 -13.33 -0.13 14.16
N GLN A 387 -12.00 -0.05 14.20
CA GLN A 387 -11.21 0.74 13.25
C GLN A 387 -11.38 0.22 11.81
N ASN A 388 -11.31 -1.09 11.60
CA ASN A 388 -11.55 -1.69 10.28
C ASN A 388 -12.97 -1.40 9.78
N SER A 389 -13.98 -1.54 10.64
CA SER A 389 -15.37 -1.24 10.29
C SER A 389 -15.60 0.24 9.99
N LEU A 390 -14.99 1.15 10.75
CA LEU A 390 -15.03 2.59 10.47
C LEU A 390 -14.39 2.91 9.11
N ASP A 391 -13.20 2.38 8.84
CA ASP A 391 -12.52 2.62 7.57
C ASP A 391 -13.33 2.07 6.38
N ALA A 392 -13.93 0.88 6.52
CA ALA A 392 -14.78 0.28 5.49
C ALA A 392 -16.03 1.13 5.20
N CYS A 393 -16.70 1.62 6.24
CA CYS A 393 -17.88 2.47 6.10
C CYS A 393 -17.54 3.87 5.56
N LEU A 394 -16.45 4.50 6.01
CA LEU A 394 -16.04 5.83 5.54
C LEU A 394 -15.57 5.78 4.08
N LEU A 395 -14.84 4.73 3.69
CA LEU A 395 -14.45 4.52 2.29
C LEU A 395 -15.68 4.33 1.40
N MET A 396 -16.63 3.50 1.84
CA MET A 396 -17.91 3.29 1.15
C MET A 396 -18.67 4.62 0.99
N GLN A 397 -18.71 5.45 2.04
CA GLN A 397 -19.33 6.76 1.99
C GLN A 397 -18.67 7.69 0.96
N ARG A 398 -17.33 7.72 0.90
CA ARG A 398 -16.58 8.54 -0.08
C ARG A 398 -16.87 8.09 -1.52
N ILE A 399 -16.93 6.79 -1.78
CA ILE A 399 -17.25 6.21 -3.09
C ILE A 399 -18.69 6.56 -3.49
N CYS A 400 -19.66 6.37 -2.60
CA CYS A 400 -21.06 6.73 -2.87
C CYS A 400 -21.20 8.23 -3.18
N ASN A 401 -20.49 9.09 -2.43
CA ASN A 401 -20.50 10.53 -2.65
C ASN A 401 -19.90 10.93 -4.02
N SER A 402 -18.83 10.26 -4.46
CA SER A 402 -18.22 10.55 -5.78
C SER A 402 -19.08 10.08 -6.95
N ARG A 403 -19.87 9.01 -6.78
CA ARG A 403 -20.82 8.48 -7.78
C ARG A 403 -22.12 9.32 -7.92
N GLY A 404 -22.38 10.26 -7.00
CA GLY A 404 -23.51 11.21 -7.06
C GLY A 404 -24.64 10.94 -6.06
N LYS A 405 -25.41 11.99 -5.71
CA LYS A 405 -26.38 12.10 -4.59
C LYS A 405 -27.56 11.09 -4.56
N ASN A 406 -27.70 10.17 -5.52
CA ASN A 406 -28.81 9.21 -5.56
C ASN A 406 -28.50 7.87 -4.84
N SER A 407 -27.29 7.67 -4.32
CA SER A 407 -26.99 6.55 -3.41
C SER A 407 -27.24 6.99 -1.97
N SER A 408 -28.39 6.61 -1.40
CA SER A 408 -28.69 6.80 0.02
C SER A 408 -27.93 5.77 0.86
N TYR A 409 -26.61 5.87 0.90
CA TYR A 409 -25.79 5.07 1.81
C TYR A 409 -25.82 5.67 3.21
N ASP A 410 -26.34 4.91 4.18
CA ASP A 410 -26.35 5.26 5.60
C ASP A 410 -25.38 4.33 6.36
N PRO A 411 -24.20 4.81 6.78
CA PRO A 411 -23.19 3.98 7.44
C PRO A 411 -23.67 3.51 8.81
N LYS A 412 -23.49 2.23 9.09
CA LYS A 412 -23.94 1.55 10.30
C LYS A 412 -22.89 0.54 10.76
N ILE A 413 -22.58 0.58 12.06
CA ILE A 413 -21.82 -0.46 12.76
C ILE A 413 -22.68 -0.99 13.91
N SER A 414 -22.68 -2.31 14.09
CA SER A 414 -23.30 -2.96 15.25
C SER A 414 -22.28 -3.82 16.00
N ILE A 415 -22.38 -3.80 17.33
CA ILE A 415 -21.54 -4.57 18.24
C ILE A 415 -22.47 -5.41 19.12
N ARG A 416 -22.36 -6.73 19.05
CA ARG A 416 -23.20 -7.67 19.80
C ARG A 416 -22.34 -8.53 20.72
N TYR A 417 -22.61 -8.47 22.02
CA TYR A 417 -22.02 -9.40 23.00
C TYR A 417 -23.12 -10.29 23.56
N PHE A 418 -23.10 -11.59 23.28
CA PHE A 418 -24.21 -12.49 23.59
C PHE A 418 -23.76 -13.93 23.81
N ASP A 419 -24.63 -14.73 24.44
CA ASP A 419 -24.41 -16.16 24.62
C ASP A 419 -25.25 -16.96 23.59
N SER A 420 -24.64 -17.92 22.91
CA SER A 420 -25.27 -18.80 21.92
C SER A 420 -24.73 -20.21 22.12
N ASP A 421 -25.64 -21.17 22.34
CA ASP A 421 -25.30 -22.60 22.47
C ASP A 421 -24.28 -22.90 23.60
N GLY A 422 -24.33 -22.11 24.68
CA GLY A 422 -23.40 -22.25 25.81
C GLY A 422 -22.02 -21.65 25.58
N VAL A 423 -21.84 -20.88 24.50
CA VAL A 423 -20.60 -20.19 24.14
C VAL A 423 -20.85 -18.69 24.04
N THR A 424 -20.00 -17.91 24.67
CA THR A 424 -20.07 -16.44 24.63
C THR A 424 -19.41 -15.94 23.35
N LYS A 425 -20.09 -15.04 22.64
CA LYS A 425 -19.65 -14.48 21.36
C LYS A 425 -19.60 -12.96 21.42
N LEU A 426 -18.61 -12.39 20.75
CA LEU A 426 -18.54 -10.97 20.46
C LEU A 426 -18.56 -10.80 18.95
N GLU A 427 -19.53 -10.04 18.44
CA GLU A 427 -19.72 -9.84 17.02
C GLU A 427 -19.68 -8.36 16.67
N ILE A 428 -19.00 -8.02 15.58
CA ILE A 428 -18.96 -6.67 15.02
C ILE A 428 -19.36 -6.77 13.55
N GLU A 429 -20.40 -6.05 13.17
CA GLU A 429 -20.96 -6.05 11.81
C GLU A 429 -21.07 -4.61 11.31
N ASP A 430 -20.50 -4.37 10.12
CA ASP A 430 -20.55 -3.12 9.39
C ASP A 430 -21.17 -3.31 8.00
N ASN A 431 -21.78 -2.25 7.48
CA ASN A 431 -22.27 -2.18 6.10
C ASN A 431 -21.27 -1.45 5.18
N GLY A 432 -19.98 -1.60 5.42
CA GLY A 432 -18.92 -0.94 4.64
C GLY A 432 -18.67 -1.59 3.28
N ILE A 433 -17.52 -1.27 2.67
CA ILE A 433 -17.19 -1.72 1.31
C ILE A 433 -17.09 -3.26 1.15
N GLY A 434 -16.84 -3.99 2.23
CA GLY A 434 -16.64 -5.45 2.21
C GLY A 434 -15.35 -5.89 1.52
N MET A 435 -15.18 -7.22 1.42
CA MET A 435 -14.01 -7.90 0.85
C MET A 435 -14.46 -9.00 -0.12
N ASN A 436 -13.65 -9.20 -1.17
CA ASN A 436 -13.78 -10.31 -2.12
C ASN A 436 -12.68 -11.36 -1.89
N GLN A 437 -12.67 -12.43 -2.70
CA GLN A 437 -11.73 -13.55 -2.54
C GLN A 437 -10.27 -13.10 -2.66
N GLU A 438 -9.97 -12.21 -3.60
CA GLU A 438 -8.62 -11.66 -3.80
C GLU A 438 -8.13 -10.88 -2.58
N ILE A 439 -8.99 -10.05 -1.97
CA ILE A 439 -8.63 -9.34 -0.73
C ILE A 439 -8.36 -10.31 0.41
N ILE A 440 -9.15 -11.38 0.52
CA ILE A 440 -8.98 -12.38 1.57
C ILE A 440 -7.62 -13.07 1.43
N ASP A 441 -7.30 -13.55 0.23
CA ASP A 441 -6.08 -14.32 -0.04
C ASP A 441 -4.82 -13.47 0.08
N ASN A 442 -4.86 -12.21 -0.39
CA ASN A 442 -3.66 -11.37 -0.47
C ASN A 442 -3.40 -10.53 0.79
N TYR A 443 -4.44 -10.10 1.51
CA TYR A 443 -4.32 -9.16 2.63
C TYR A 443 -4.88 -9.68 3.95
N TYR A 444 -6.06 -10.32 3.94
CA TYR A 444 -6.70 -10.75 5.19
C TYR A 444 -5.97 -11.94 5.84
N THR A 445 -5.57 -12.94 5.03
CA THR A 445 -4.85 -14.12 5.50
C THR A 445 -3.34 -13.89 5.67
N ASN A 446 -2.80 -12.81 5.07
CA ASN A 446 -1.37 -12.53 5.03
C ASN A 446 -0.97 -11.43 6.03
N ILE A 447 -0.59 -11.85 7.23
CA ILE A 447 -0.25 -10.95 8.36
C ILE A 447 0.84 -9.94 7.96
N GLY A 448 0.56 -8.66 8.19
CA GLY A 448 1.47 -7.55 7.90
C GLY A 448 1.26 -6.91 6.52
N ASN A 449 0.46 -7.53 5.66
CA ASN A 449 0.02 -6.93 4.40
C ASN A 449 -1.33 -6.24 4.60
N SER A 450 -1.39 -4.96 4.28
CA SER A 450 -2.60 -4.14 4.46
C SER A 450 -3.18 -3.80 3.09
N TYR A 451 -4.47 -4.08 2.88
CA TYR A 451 -5.20 -3.69 1.68
C TYR A 451 -5.02 -2.19 1.38
N TYR A 452 -5.06 -1.35 2.41
CA TYR A 452 -4.87 0.10 2.34
C TYR A 452 -3.48 0.59 1.87
N LYS A 453 -2.53 -0.32 1.61
CA LYS A 453 -1.22 -0.02 1.00
C LYS A 453 -1.05 -0.70 -0.37
N SER A 454 -2.07 -1.42 -0.83
CA SER A 454 -2.04 -2.14 -2.09
C SER A 454 -2.21 -1.21 -3.27
N GLU A 455 -1.67 -1.62 -4.40
CA GLU A 455 -1.93 -0.98 -5.69
C GLU A 455 -3.42 -0.96 -6.01
N GLU A 456 -4.16 -2.04 -5.70
CA GLU A 456 -5.61 -2.14 -5.89
C GLU A 456 -6.37 -1.01 -5.16
N PHE A 457 -5.99 -0.71 -3.92
CA PHE A 457 -6.60 0.37 -3.14
C PHE A 457 -6.29 1.75 -3.73
N TYR A 458 -5.04 2.01 -4.14
CA TYR A 458 -4.70 3.29 -4.79
C TYR A 458 -5.38 3.46 -6.15
N ASN A 459 -5.54 2.37 -6.90
CA ASN A 459 -6.32 2.35 -8.14
C ASN A 459 -7.78 2.71 -7.87
N LEU A 460 -8.39 2.15 -6.82
CA LEU A 460 -9.75 2.48 -6.39
C LEU A 460 -9.92 3.97 -6.04
N LEU A 461 -8.98 4.55 -5.30
CA LEU A 461 -9.01 5.98 -4.96
C LEU A 461 -8.86 6.86 -6.22
N ALA A 462 -7.94 6.49 -7.11
CA ALA A 462 -7.68 7.21 -8.34
C ALA A 462 -8.91 7.22 -9.26
N SER A 463 -9.49 6.05 -9.54
CA SER A 463 -10.62 5.89 -10.46
C SER A 463 -11.90 6.59 -10.00
N ASN A 464 -12.09 6.71 -8.68
CA ASN A 464 -13.24 7.40 -8.07
C ASN A 464 -12.96 8.88 -7.77
N ASN A 465 -11.74 9.36 -8.04
CA ASN A 465 -11.27 10.71 -7.71
C ASN A 465 -11.50 11.11 -6.24
N ILE A 466 -11.24 10.17 -5.31
CA ILE A 466 -11.41 10.39 -3.88
C ILE A 466 -10.07 10.43 -3.15
N GLU A 467 -10.04 11.20 -2.06
CA GLU A 467 -8.95 11.17 -1.08
C GLU A 467 -9.47 10.48 0.18
N PHE A 468 -8.70 9.53 0.69
CA PHE A 468 -9.04 8.78 1.90
C PHE A 468 -7.76 8.38 2.63
N SER A 469 -7.68 8.66 3.94
CA SER A 469 -6.62 8.14 4.79
C SER A 469 -7.21 7.13 5.77
N PRO A 470 -6.88 5.83 5.64
CA PRO A 470 -7.38 4.82 6.55
C PRO A 470 -6.66 4.88 7.89
N ILE A 471 -7.36 4.62 8.97
CA ILE A 471 -6.78 4.42 10.30
C ILE A 471 -5.96 3.12 10.32
N SER A 472 -6.43 2.11 9.58
CA SER A 472 -5.95 0.74 9.61
C SER A 472 -4.79 0.48 8.64
N LYS A 473 -3.55 0.86 9.01
CA LYS A 473 -2.39 0.84 8.08
C LYS A 473 -1.43 -0.36 8.16
N PHE A 474 -1.56 -1.23 9.16
CA PHE A 474 -0.49 -2.19 9.52
C PHE A 474 -0.77 -3.67 9.16
N GLY A 475 -2.03 -4.07 8.94
CA GLY A 475 -2.36 -5.46 8.59
C GLY A 475 -2.08 -6.50 9.70
N ILE A 476 -2.01 -6.08 10.96
CA ILE A 476 -1.77 -6.98 12.12
C ILE A 476 -2.93 -7.02 13.13
N GLY A 477 -3.93 -6.13 12.97
CA GLY A 477 -5.01 -5.95 13.95
C GLY A 477 -5.82 -7.22 14.22
N ILE A 478 -5.96 -8.08 13.22
CA ILE A 478 -6.65 -9.37 13.32
C ILE A 478 -6.06 -10.28 14.41
N LEU A 479 -4.74 -10.21 14.65
CA LEU A 479 -4.07 -11.03 15.67
C LEU A 479 -4.53 -10.68 17.08
N SER A 480 -4.96 -9.45 17.31
CA SER A 480 -5.49 -9.04 18.62
C SER A 480 -6.79 -9.75 18.98
N CYS A 481 -7.55 -10.26 18.00
CA CYS A 481 -8.76 -11.04 18.25
C CYS A 481 -8.44 -12.37 18.93
N PHE A 482 -7.33 -13.02 18.54
CA PHE A 482 -6.87 -14.28 19.16
C PHE A 482 -6.27 -14.10 20.57
N MET A 483 -6.22 -12.87 21.09
CA MET A 483 -5.94 -12.63 22.52
C MET A 483 -7.17 -12.93 23.39
N VAL A 484 -8.38 -12.82 22.84
CA VAL A 484 -9.65 -12.95 23.58
C VAL A 484 -10.54 -14.09 23.06
N ALA A 485 -10.24 -14.63 21.89
CA ALA A 485 -11.02 -15.65 21.20
C ALA A 485 -10.18 -16.89 20.85
N ASP A 486 -10.82 -18.05 20.84
CA ASP A 486 -10.23 -19.31 20.35
C ASP A 486 -10.50 -19.52 18.85
N GLU A 487 -11.65 -19.03 18.38
CA GLU A 487 -12.08 -19.15 16.99
C GLU A 487 -12.70 -17.83 16.52
N MET A 488 -12.59 -17.56 15.22
CA MET A 488 -13.21 -16.42 14.56
C MET A 488 -13.88 -16.85 13.27
N GLU A 489 -15.09 -16.32 13.05
CA GLU A 489 -15.86 -16.47 11.81
C GLU A 489 -16.09 -15.10 11.18
N VAL A 490 -15.78 -14.97 9.90
CA VAL A 490 -15.95 -13.74 9.13
C VAL A 490 -16.90 -14.03 7.99
N LYS A 491 -17.90 -13.18 7.79
CA LYS A 491 -18.76 -13.18 6.60
C LYS A 491 -18.68 -11.81 5.94
N THR A 492 -18.45 -11.80 4.64
CA THR A 492 -18.20 -10.56 3.91
C THR A 492 -18.78 -10.61 2.51
N LYS A 493 -19.27 -9.47 2.03
CA LYS A 493 -19.70 -9.26 0.65
C LYS A 493 -19.23 -7.89 0.19
N ARG A 494 -18.47 -7.85 -0.90
CA ARG A 494 -17.96 -6.61 -1.47
C ARG A 494 -19.06 -5.85 -2.22
N ILE A 495 -19.00 -4.52 -2.20
CA ILE A 495 -19.85 -3.68 -3.04
C ILE A 495 -19.67 -4.05 -4.52
N ASP A 496 -20.76 -4.01 -5.29
CA ASP A 496 -20.79 -4.28 -6.74
C ASP A 496 -20.41 -5.74 -7.13
N GLU A 497 -20.27 -6.64 -6.14
CA GLU A 497 -20.05 -8.07 -6.34
C GLU A 497 -21.23 -8.90 -5.83
N ASN A 498 -21.48 -10.05 -6.47
CA ASN A 498 -22.58 -10.95 -6.11
C ASN A 498 -22.18 -11.98 -5.06
N ASP A 499 -20.92 -12.39 -5.05
CA ASP A 499 -20.45 -13.50 -4.22
C ASP A 499 -20.17 -13.01 -2.80
N ALA A 500 -20.74 -13.70 -1.80
CA ALA A 500 -20.39 -13.52 -0.41
C ALA A 500 -19.55 -14.70 0.08
N ILE A 501 -18.62 -14.40 0.97
CA ILE A 501 -17.58 -15.33 1.42
C ILE A 501 -17.63 -15.44 2.93
N SER A 502 -17.49 -16.67 3.43
CA SER A 502 -17.31 -17.00 4.84
C SER A 502 -15.93 -17.58 5.08
N VAL A 503 -15.24 -17.10 6.10
CA VAL A 503 -13.91 -17.54 6.53
C VAL A 503 -13.97 -17.94 7.99
N THR A 504 -13.61 -19.19 8.31
CA THR A 504 -13.48 -19.68 9.70
C THR A 504 -12.00 -19.92 10.04
N ILE A 505 -11.58 -19.48 11.23
CA ILE A 505 -10.19 -19.53 11.68
C ILE A 505 -10.12 -20.03 13.13
N GLU A 506 -9.54 -21.21 13.31
CA GLU A 506 -9.35 -21.89 14.61
C GLU A 506 -7.98 -21.53 15.22
N GLY A 507 -7.74 -20.24 15.43
CA GLY A 507 -6.48 -19.71 15.97
C GLY A 507 -5.47 -19.29 14.90
N TYR A 508 -4.51 -18.45 15.28
CA TYR A 508 -3.59 -17.78 14.33
C TYR A 508 -2.63 -18.71 13.56
N ASN A 509 -2.48 -19.97 13.98
CA ASN A 509 -1.65 -20.98 13.32
C ASN A 509 -2.47 -22.04 12.56
N SER A 510 -3.81 -21.94 12.55
CA SER A 510 -4.65 -22.92 11.87
C SER A 510 -4.72 -22.65 10.36
N LEU A 511 -5.23 -23.65 9.65
CA LEU A 511 -5.73 -23.43 8.30
C LEU A 511 -7.01 -22.58 8.35
N PHE A 512 -7.22 -21.82 7.30
CA PHE A 512 -8.43 -21.03 7.09
C PHE A 512 -9.42 -21.90 6.32
N ILE A 513 -10.68 -21.91 6.72
CA ILE A 513 -11.73 -22.60 5.99
C ILE A 513 -12.57 -21.56 5.27
N ILE A 514 -12.44 -21.48 3.95
CA ILE A 514 -13.15 -20.52 3.10
C ILE A 514 -14.32 -21.22 2.40
N ARG A 515 -15.50 -20.61 2.43
CA ARG A 515 -16.73 -21.12 1.79
C ARG A 515 -17.51 -19.98 1.16
N HIS A 516 -18.24 -20.26 0.08
CA HIS A 516 -19.31 -19.38 -0.37
C HIS A 516 -20.44 -19.36 0.66
N THR A 517 -21.04 -18.20 0.87
CA THR A 517 -22.19 -17.99 1.76
C THR A 517 -23.19 -17.06 1.09
N ASP A 518 -24.42 -17.00 1.59
CA ASP A 518 -25.39 -16.00 1.18
C ASP A 518 -25.36 -14.80 2.13
N MET A 519 -25.35 -13.59 1.57
CA MET A 519 -25.55 -12.31 2.27
C MET A 519 -26.37 -11.39 1.37
N ASP A 520 -27.46 -10.83 1.90
CA ASP A 520 -28.32 -9.92 1.15
C ASP A 520 -27.60 -8.59 0.89
N ASP A 521 -27.07 -7.98 1.95
CA ASP A 521 -26.39 -6.69 1.94
C ASP A 521 -24.86 -6.83 1.89
N TYR A 522 -24.19 -5.77 1.40
CA TYR A 522 -22.73 -5.63 1.42
C TYR A 522 -22.23 -5.26 2.83
N GLY A 523 -20.96 -5.55 3.09
CA GLY A 523 -20.32 -5.27 4.38
C GLY A 523 -19.55 -6.46 4.94
N THR A 524 -19.14 -6.35 6.20
CA THR A 524 -18.37 -7.37 6.90
C THR A 524 -18.95 -7.64 8.28
N LYS A 525 -19.12 -8.91 8.62
CA LYS A 525 -19.49 -9.39 9.95
C LYS A 525 -18.40 -10.30 10.49
N THR A 526 -17.80 -9.91 11.61
CA THR A 526 -16.79 -10.69 12.33
C THR A 526 -17.37 -11.18 13.64
N THR A 527 -17.40 -12.49 13.83
CA THR A 527 -17.85 -13.17 15.04
C THR A 527 -16.66 -13.80 15.74
N LEU A 528 -16.39 -13.39 16.97
CA LEU A 528 -15.38 -13.96 17.84
C LEU A 528 -16.03 -14.96 18.80
N ILE A 529 -15.54 -16.19 18.80
CA ILE A 529 -15.88 -17.20 19.79
C ILE A 529 -14.91 -17.04 20.96
N LEU A 530 -15.41 -16.44 22.04
CA LEU A 530 -14.56 -15.99 23.15
C LEU A 530 -14.05 -17.18 23.99
N ARG A 531 -12.88 -16.98 24.59
CA ARG A 531 -12.32 -17.89 25.59
C ARG A 531 -13.18 -17.93 26.85
N LYS A 532 -12.91 -18.87 27.75
CA LYS A 532 -13.62 -19.00 29.04
C LYS A 532 -13.24 -17.95 30.10
N ASP A 533 -12.05 -17.38 29.94
CA ASP A 533 -11.43 -16.33 30.76
C ASP A 533 -11.48 -14.97 30.06
N GLU A 534 -12.51 -14.75 29.26
CA GLU A 534 -12.71 -13.52 28.51
C GLU A 534 -12.87 -12.30 29.43
N PRO A 535 -12.34 -11.14 29.03
CA PRO A 535 -12.19 -9.98 29.91
C PRO A 535 -13.51 -9.27 30.25
N TRP A 536 -14.58 -9.53 29.50
CA TRP A 536 -15.89 -8.85 29.64
C TRP A 536 -16.90 -9.67 30.45
N LYS A 537 -16.52 -10.86 30.91
CA LYS A 537 -17.39 -11.81 31.61
C LYS A 537 -18.08 -11.22 32.84
N ASP A 538 -17.30 -10.47 33.62
CA ASP A 538 -17.73 -9.86 34.88
C ASP A 538 -18.29 -8.44 34.69
N MET A 539 -18.35 -7.92 33.47
CA MET A 539 -18.88 -6.58 33.19
C MET A 539 -20.39 -6.59 33.05
N ASP A 540 -21.06 -5.62 33.65
CA ASP A 540 -22.47 -5.34 33.35
C ASP A 540 -22.66 -4.57 32.03
N LYS A 541 -23.92 -4.30 31.66
CA LYS A 541 -24.26 -3.58 30.43
C LYS A 541 -23.62 -2.19 30.38
N ASP A 542 -23.68 -1.43 31.48
CA ASP A 542 -23.20 -0.06 31.51
C ASP A 542 -21.67 -0.03 31.46
N GLU A 543 -21.00 -0.96 32.15
CA GLU A 543 -19.55 -1.15 32.08
C GLU A 543 -19.09 -1.53 30.68
N PHE A 544 -19.78 -2.46 30.01
CA PHE A 544 -19.46 -2.85 28.63
C PHE A 544 -19.67 -1.70 27.64
N VAL A 545 -20.79 -0.98 27.75
CA VAL A 545 -21.07 0.20 26.91
C VAL A 545 -20.02 1.30 27.17
N ASN A 546 -19.64 1.55 28.42
CA ASN A 546 -18.60 2.51 28.77
C ASN A 546 -17.22 2.06 28.26
N CYS A 547 -16.96 0.74 28.21
CA CYS A 547 -15.76 0.19 27.59
C CYS A 547 -15.71 0.56 26.10
N ILE A 548 -16.79 0.36 25.34
CA ILE A 548 -16.87 0.74 23.92
C ILE A 548 -16.72 2.26 23.73
N LYS A 549 -17.43 3.07 24.53
CA LYS A 549 -17.32 4.54 24.49
C LYS A 549 -15.91 5.05 24.82
N SER A 550 -15.17 4.34 25.67
CA SER A 550 -13.77 4.68 25.97
C SER A 550 -12.83 4.45 24.78
N ILE A 551 -13.21 3.59 23.84
CA ILE A 551 -12.46 3.29 22.62
C ILE A 551 -12.85 4.29 21.53
N LEU A 552 -14.14 4.39 21.21
CA LEU A 552 -14.70 5.30 20.22
C LEU A 552 -15.47 6.40 20.96
N LYS A 553 -14.85 7.56 21.18
CA LYS A 553 -15.48 8.69 21.90
C LYS A 553 -16.43 9.49 21.04
N THR A 554 -16.10 9.58 19.76
CA THR A 554 -16.76 10.47 18.81
C THR A 554 -17.10 9.68 17.53
N PRO A 555 -18.08 8.77 17.58
CA PRO A 555 -18.46 7.96 16.42
C PRO A 555 -18.91 8.84 15.23
N PRO A 556 -18.26 8.78 14.05
CA PRO A 556 -18.61 9.64 12.91
C PRO A 556 -20.04 9.42 12.39
N PHE A 557 -20.62 8.25 12.69
CA PHE A 557 -21.99 7.85 12.39
C PHE A 557 -22.50 6.87 13.47
N PRO A 558 -23.80 6.55 13.52
CA PRO A 558 -24.38 5.78 14.63
C PRO A 558 -23.79 4.37 14.80
N VAL A 559 -23.50 3.99 16.05
CA VAL A 559 -23.05 2.65 16.45
C VAL A 559 -24.11 2.02 17.34
N TYR A 560 -24.52 0.79 17.03
CA TYR A 560 -25.58 0.08 17.75
C TYR A 560 -24.96 -0.99 18.64
N ILE A 561 -25.18 -0.91 19.95
CA ILE A 561 -24.58 -1.83 20.93
C ILE A 561 -25.68 -2.73 21.50
N TYR A 562 -25.48 -4.04 21.41
CA TYR A 562 -26.35 -5.07 21.94
C TYR A 562 -25.59 -5.87 23.00
N TYR A 563 -26.15 -5.96 24.21
CA TYR A 563 -25.57 -6.71 25.32
C TYR A 563 -26.57 -7.76 25.81
N LYS A 564 -26.26 -9.03 25.58
CA LYS A 564 -27.10 -10.19 25.90
C LYS A 564 -28.54 -9.96 25.44
N ASN A 565 -29.52 -10.09 26.34
CA ASN A 565 -30.94 -9.91 26.06
C ASN A 565 -31.45 -8.49 26.40
N GLU A 566 -30.54 -7.53 26.62
CA GLU A 566 -30.91 -6.17 26.98
C GLU A 566 -31.32 -5.33 25.77
N PRO A 567 -32.10 -4.25 25.96
CA PRO A 567 -32.46 -3.32 24.89
C PRO A 567 -31.22 -2.70 24.24
N GLU A 568 -31.31 -2.49 22.93
CA GLU A 568 -30.25 -1.89 22.13
C GLU A 568 -29.88 -0.49 22.63
N VAL A 569 -28.59 -0.17 22.59
CA VAL A 569 -28.07 1.16 22.87
C VAL A 569 -27.57 1.76 21.57
N LYS A 570 -28.33 2.71 21.04
CA LYS A 570 -27.89 3.56 19.93
C LYS A 570 -26.91 4.59 20.45
N TYR A 571 -25.65 4.49 20.03
CA TYR A 571 -24.58 5.41 20.39
C TYR A 571 -24.24 6.31 19.21
N GLU A 572 -24.53 7.60 19.36
CA GLU A 572 -24.24 8.64 18.39
C GLU A 572 -23.35 9.71 19.01
N THR A 573 -22.59 10.41 18.17
CA THR A 573 -21.77 11.52 18.64
C THR A 573 -22.64 12.62 19.21
N CYS A 574 -22.40 12.96 20.47
CA CYS A 574 -22.97 14.11 21.12
C CYS A 574 -21.81 14.96 21.66
N TRP A 575 -21.52 16.08 20.99
CA TRP A 575 -20.48 17.02 21.43
C TRP A 575 -20.78 17.67 22.78
N ASP A 576 -22.02 17.57 23.28
CA ASP A 576 -22.34 17.92 24.68
C ASP A 576 -21.60 17.01 25.68
N ASN A 577 -21.18 15.80 25.29
CA ASN A 577 -20.33 14.95 26.11
C ASN A 577 -18.88 15.42 26.13
N ALA A 578 -18.37 16.04 25.07
CA ALA A 578 -17.01 16.61 25.06
C ALA A 578 -16.89 17.76 26.08
N GLU A 579 -17.92 18.60 26.21
CA GLU A 579 -17.98 19.60 27.29
C GLU A 579 -18.05 18.93 28.66
N LYS A 580 -18.82 17.83 28.84
CA LYS A 580 -18.82 17.07 30.11
C LYS A 580 -17.46 16.45 30.42
N ASP A 581 -16.76 15.93 29.43
CA ASP A 581 -15.42 15.35 29.56
C ASP A 581 -14.42 16.44 29.92
N LEU A 582 -14.50 17.61 29.26
CA LEU A 582 -13.75 18.82 29.62
C LEU A 582 -14.01 19.19 31.09
N GLN A 583 -15.27 19.23 31.53
CA GLN A 583 -15.65 19.52 32.92
C GLN A 583 -15.18 18.44 33.91
N LYS A 584 -15.14 17.17 33.50
CA LYS A 584 -14.63 16.08 34.34
C LYS A 584 -13.13 16.21 34.56
N LEU A 585 -12.36 16.48 33.49
CA LEU A 585 -10.93 16.73 33.54
C LEU A 585 -10.60 17.99 34.35
N LYS A 586 -11.41 19.05 34.23
CA LYS A 586 -11.28 20.27 35.04
C LYS A 586 -11.41 20.09 36.54
N LYS A 587 -12.06 19.01 37.03
CA LYS A 587 -12.19 18.81 38.48
C LYS A 587 -10.83 18.64 39.18
N GLU A 588 -9.78 18.33 38.42
CA GLU A 588 -8.41 18.24 38.92
C GLU A 588 -7.74 19.62 39.05
N TRP A 589 -8.28 20.67 38.41
CA TRP A 589 -7.76 22.04 38.51
C TRP A 589 -8.22 22.75 39.79
N ILE A 590 -7.25 23.30 40.54
CA ILE A 590 -7.52 24.07 41.76
C ILE A 590 -7.71 25.55 41.39
N ILE A 591 -8.96 25.99 41.27
CA ILE A 591 -9.30 27.37 40.92
C ILE A 591 -9.03 28.31 42.11
N THR A 592 -8.29 29.39 41.85
CA THR A 592 -7.99 30.45 42.83
C THR A 592 -8.35 31.83 42.27
N PRO A 593 -8.59 32.85 43.11
CA PRO A 593 -9.04 34.18 42.64
C PRO A 593 -8.10 34.88 41.65
N ASN A 594 -6.83 34.47 41.63
CA ASN A 594 -5.80 35.04 40.78
C ASN A 594 -5.58 34.26 39.48
N ILE A 595 -6.28 33.15 39.27
CA ILE A 595 -6.23 32.38 38.02
C ILE A 595 -7.55 32.58 37.28
N LYS A 596 -7.47 32.92 35.99
CA LYS A 596 -8.63 33.04 35.11
C LYS A 596 -8.65 31.90 34.11
N GLU A 597 -9.81 31.27 34.01
CA GLU A 597 -10.13 30.24 33.01
C GLU A 597 -10.86 30.87 31.81
N ILE A 598 -10.55 30.37 30.61
CA ILE A 598 -11.24 30.71 29.37
C ILE A 598 -11.54 29.43 28.62
N ASN A 599 -12.81 29.25 28.26
CA ASN A 599 -13.26 28.16 27.40
C ASN A 599 -13.34 28.65 25.94
N CYS A 600 -12.76 27.86 25.05
CA CYS A 600 -12.60 28.12 23.64
C CYS A 600 -13.19 26.94 22.85
N ASP A 601 -14.02 27.27 21.87
CA ASP A 601 -14.39 26.33 20.82
C ASP A 601 -13.26 26.30 19.78
N ILE A 602 -12.78 25.11 19.46
CA ILE A 602 -11.68 24.85 18.53
C ILE A 602 -12.14 23.98 17.35
N ASP A 603 -13.44 24.00 17.04
CA ASP A 603 -13.98 23.47 15.79
C ASP A 603 -13.47 24.30 14.60
N VAL A 604 -12.54 23.71 13.84
CA VAL A 604 -11.93 24.29 12.64
C VAL A 604 -11.88 23.20 11.56
N PRO A 605 -12.99 22.98 10.82
CA PRO A 605 -13.07 21.92 9.82
C PRO A 605 -12.05 22.06 8.68
N GLU A 606 -11.62 23.28 8.36
CA GLU A 606 -10.58 23.55 7.35
C GLU A 606 -9.25 22.86 7.68
N TYR A 607 -8.92 22.77 8.98
CA TYR A 607 -7.73 22.09 9.46
C TYR A 607 -7.99 20.64 9.89
N GLY A 608 -9.24 20.17 9.87
CA GLY A 608 -9.60 18.82 10.31
C GLY A 608 -9.66 18.69 11.83
N PHE A 609 -10.04 19.76 12.54
CA PHE A 609 -10.16 19.78 13.99
C PHE A 609 -11.59 19.97 14.43
N LYS A 610 -12.01 19.20 15.43
CA LYS A 610 -13.28 19.39 16.11
C LYS A 610 -13.09 19.17 17.61
N GLY A 611 -13.41 20.16 18.43
CA GLY A 611 -13.07 20.06 19.85
C GLY A 611 -13.36 21.29 20.68
N THR A 612 -12.99 21.21 21.94
CA THR A 612 -13.03 22.33 22.89
C THR A 612 -11.74 22.37 23.70
N ALA A 613 -11.38 23.57 24.16
CA ALA A 613 -10.25 23.77 25.04
C ALA A 613 -10.59 24.70 26.22
N SER A 614 -9.97 24.45 27.36
CA SER A 614 -9.96 25.37 28.50
C SER A 614 -8.54 25.80 28.79
N ILE A 615 -8.30 27.11 28.84
CA ILE A 615 -6.99 27.71 29.06
C ILE A 615 -7.03 28.54 30.33
N ALA A 616 -6.06 28.33 31.23
CA ALA A 616 -5.90 29.13 32.44
C ALA A 616 -4.71 30.10 32.34
N TYR A 617 -4.83 31.27 32.96
CA TYR A 617 -3.73 32.23 33.08
C TYR A 617 -3.80 33.02 34.40
N ILE A 618 -2.62 33.37 34.92
CA ILE A 618 -2.42 34.14 36.15
C ILE A 618 -2.74 35.62 35.91
N THR A 619 -3.46 36.23 36.85
CA THR A 619 -3.85 37.63 36.81
C THR A 619 -3.60 38.37 38.13
N LYS A 620 -3.11 39.61 38.00
CA LYS A 620 -3.01 40.59 39.09
C LYS A 620 -3.77 41.85 38.66
N ASN A 621 -4.73 42.30 39.48
CA ASN A 621 -5.57 43.46 39.15
C ASN A 621 -6.21 43.38 37.74
N ARG A 622 -6.71 42.20 37.36
CA ARG A 622 -7.35 41.90 36.06
C ARG A 622 -6.42 41.98 34.82
N LYS A 623 -5.11 42.11 35.01
CA LYS A 623 -4.11 42.03 33.93
C LYS A 623 -3.33 40.71 34.01
N PRO A 624 -2.97 40.09 32.88
CA PRO A 624 -2.10 38.91 32.86
C PRO A 624 -0.73 39.21 33.45
N VAL A 625 -0.15 38.26 34.18
CA VAL A 625 1.20 38.33 34.76
C VAL A 625 1.89 36.97 34.68
N ASP A 626 3.22 36.97 34.68
CA ASP A 626 4.04 35.74 34.64
C ASP A 626 4.03 34.97 35.96
N TYR A 627 4.01 35.70 37.08
CA TYR A 627 3.85 35.12 38.41
C TYR A 627 3.09 36.10 39.32
N ILE A 628 2.53 35.58 40.40
CA ILE A 628 1.95 36.38 41.47
C ILE A 628 2.34 35.82 42.83
N GLU A 629 2.85 36.70 43.68
CA GLU A 629 3.06 36.43 45.09
C GLU A 629 1.91 37.08 45.89
N THR A 630 1.18 36.26 46.63
CA THR A 630 0.13 36.67 47.56
C THR A 630 0.65 36.51 48.98
N GLN A 631 0.73 37.60 49.73
CA GLN A 631 1.05 37.53 51.15
C GLN A 631 -0.16 37.02 51.91
N VAL A 632 0.02 35.93 52.66
CA VAL A 632 -1.08 35.29 53.38
C VAL A 632 -1.15 35.79 54.81
N ASN A 633 -0.02 35.86 55.54
CA ASN A 633 0.06 36.36 56.92
C ASN A 633 1.50 36.74 57.31
N ASN A 634 1.64 37.66 58.28
CA ASN A 634 2.87 37.81 59.07
C ASN A 634 2.71 36.98 60.35
N VAL A 635 3.63 36.07 60.60
CA VAL A 635 3.61 35.24 61.81
C VAL A 635 4.79 35.64 62.69
N SER A 636 4.51 36.21 63.86
CA SER A 636 5.53 36.61 64.82
C SER A 636 5.82 35.45 65.78
N ILE A 637 7.07 34.96 65.79
CA ILE A 637 7.55 33.95 66.73
C ILE A 637 8.83 34.48 67.37
N GLN A 638 8.87 34.55 68.70
CA GLN A 638 10.04 35.05 69.47
C GLN A 638 10.54 36.44 69.00
N ASP A 639 9.65 37.42 68.89
CA ASP A 639 9.95 38.81 68.46
C ASP A 639 10.58 38.94 67.06
N LYS A 640 10.50 37.89 66.22
CA LYS A 640 10.84 37.94 64.79
C LYS A 640 9.60 37.71 63.94
N ASP A 641 9.38 38.59 62.98
CA ASP A 641 8.30 38.49 62.02
C ASP A 641 8.71 37.65 60.82
N TYR A 642 7.99 36.55 60.60
CA TYR A 642 8.15 35.69 59.42
C TYR A 642 7.05 36.02 58.41
N LYS A 643 7.47 36.40 57.20
CA LYS A 643 6.56 36.65 56.08
C LYS A 643 6.31 35.34 55.35
N ILE A 644 5.07 34.89 55.35
CA ILE A 644 4.66 33.70 54.60
C ILE A 644 3.94 34.15 53.34
N SER A 645 4.40 33.69 52.18
CA SER A 645 3.76 33.96 50.91
C SER A 645 3.33 32.69 50.19
N VAL A 646 2.35 32.86 49.32
CA VAL A 646 1.95 31.87 48.33
C VAL A 646 2.28 32.44 46.97
N VAL A 647 3.11 31.73 46.21
CA VAL A 647 3.52 32.12 44.86
C VAL A 647 2.83 31.20 43.86
N TYR A 648 2.19 31.78 42.86
CA TYR A 648 1.77 31.08 41.65
C TYR A 648 2.67 31.53 40.49
N SER A 649 3.23 30.57 39.77
CA SER A 649 4.08 30.81 38.60
C SER A 649 3.85 29.71 37.56
N TYR A 650 4.04 30.04 36.28
CA TYR A 650 4.07 29.01 35.24
C TYR A 650 5.38 28.23 35.27
N ASP A 651 5.29 26.96 34.94
CA ASP A 651 6.43 26.10 34.66
C ASP A 651 6.18 25.25 33.40
N GLU A 652 6.93 24.16 33.21
CA GLU A 652 6.78 23.27 32.05
C GLU A 652 5.51 22.40 32.07
N TYR A 653 4.84 22.21 33.22
CA TYR A 653 3.68 21.32 33.37
C TYR A 653 2.37 22.09 33.57
N GLY A 654 2.43 23.35 33.97
CA GLY A 654 1.28 24.25 34.07
C GLY A 654 1.49 25.36 35.10
N ILE A 655 0.59 25.50 36.09
CA ILE A 655 0.75 26.49 37.18
C ILE A 655 1.14 25.78 38.47
N PHE A 656 2.31 26.15 38.98
CA PHE A 656 2.81 25.70 40.28
C PHE A 656 2.41 26.66 41.37
N ARG A 657 1.98 26.08 42.49
CA ARG A 657 1.73 26.77 43.73
C ARG A 657 2.85 26.41 44.71
N ARG A 658 3.65 27.41 45.08
CA ARG A 658 4.55 27.32 46.24
C ARG A 658 3.86 27.98 47.42
N ALA A 659 3.63 27.22 48.49
CA ALA A 659 3.13 27.75 49.75
C ALA A 659 4.19 27.61 50.83
N ASP A 660 4.65 28.74 51.34
CA ASP A 660 5.57 28.76 52.45
C ASP A 660 4.88 28.28 53.73
N SER A 661 5.60 27.52 54.54
CA SER A 661 5.19 27.00 55.84
C SER A 661 6.34 27.14 56.83
N LEU A 662 6.04 27.26 58.11
CA LEU A 662 7.07 27.35 59.14
C LEU A 662 7.38 25.96 59.68
N SER A 663 8.66 25.62 59.72
CA SER A 663 9.17 24.41 60.34
C SER A 663 10.15 24.76 61.44
N ILE A 664 10.08 24.01 62.54
CA ILE A 664 10.97 24.14 63.69
C ILE A 664 11.86 22.90 63.69
N ASP A 665 13.17 23.08 63.70
CA ASP A 665 14.12 21.96 63.82
C ASP A 665 14.36 21.57 65.30
N ASP A 666 15.10 20.48 65.51
CA ASP A 666 15.39 19.94 66.86
C ASP A 666 16.15 20.92 67.76
N ASP A 667 16.78 21.96 67.18
CA ASP A 667 17.51 23.04 67.86
C ASP A 667 16.62 24.29 68.10
N ASN A 668 15.29 24.19 67.95
CA ASN A 668 14.32 25.29 68.10
C ASN A 668 14.50 26.46 67.10
N LYS A 669 15.13 26.24 65.95
CA LYS A 669 15.31 27.26 64.92
C LYS A 669 14.15 27.21 63.93
N VAL A 670 13.45 28.33 63.81
CA VAL A 670 12.34 28.49 62.86
C VAL A 670 12.90 28.77 61.46
N SER A 671 12.51 27.94 60.49
CA SER A 671 12.83 28.09 59.06
C SER A 671 11.55 28.09 58.21
N ILE A 672 11.61 28.73 57.03
CA ILE A 672 10.52 28.72 56.07
C ILE A 672 10.78 27.59 55.08
N ILE A 673 9.85 26.63 54.98
CA ILE A 673 9.85 25.56 53.99
C ILE A 673 8.77 25.85 52.95
N GLY A 674 9.16 25.93 51.68
CA GLY A 674 8.25 26.04 50.55
C GLY A 674 7.70 24.67 50.17
N ASN A 675 6.39 24.48 50.26
CA ASN A 675 5.71 23.30 49.75
C ASN A 675 5.24 23.58 48.32
N TYR A 676 5.61 22.71 47.39
CA TYR A 676 5.29 22.83 45.97
C TYR A 676 4.18 21.87 45.61
N THR A 677 3.14 22.37 44.96
CA THR A 677 2.02 21.58 44.43
C THR A 677 1.72 22.06 43.02
N THR A 678 1.62 21.16 42.06
CA THR A 678 1.04 21.50 40.75
C THR A 678 -0.45 21.74 40.95
N SER A 679 -0.91 22.95 40.60
CA SER A 679 -2.30 23.36 40.87
C SER A 679 -3.20 23.26 39.64
N MET A 680 -2.60 23.33 38.45
CA MET A 680 -3.29 23.15 37.16
C MET A 680 -2.30 22.55 36.16
N GLU A 681 -2.45 21.26 35.86
CA GLU A 681 -1.67 20.54 34.84
C GLU A 681 -2.36 20.63 33.48
N SER A 682 -1.58 20.73 32.40
CA SER A 682 -2.11 20.61 31.04
C SER A 682 -2.40 19.16 30.70
N TYR A 683 -3.54 18.92 30.06
CA TYR A 683 -3.98 17.58 29.68
C TYR A 683 -4.68 17.60 28.32
N ALA A 684 -4.30 16.70 27.43
CA ALA A 684 -4.96 16.52 26.14
C ALA A 684 -5.63 15.15 26.08
N ASP A 685 -6.91 15.16 25.76
CA ASP A 685 -7.70 14.00 25.40
C ASP A 685 -7.95 14.04 23.89
N ILE A 686 -7.34 13.11 23.16
CA ILE A 686 -7.33 13.15 21.69
C ILE A 686 -7.93 11.89 21.10
N SER A 687 -8.74 12.10 20.07
CA SER A 687 -9.20 11.05 19.18
C SER A 687 -8.79 11.35 17.73
N LEU A 688 -8.62 10.27 16.96
CA LEU A 688 -8.38 10.30 15.52
C LEU A 688 -9.53 9.58 14.84
N HIS A 689 -10.31 10.30 14.03
CA HIS A 689 -11.57 9.82 13.44
C HIS A 689 -12.49 9.17 14.48
N GLY A 690 -12.54 9.77 15.69
CA GLY A 690 -13.32 9.30 16.83
C GLY A 690 -12.66 8.25 17.72
N ILE A 691 -11.58 7.59 17.27
CA ILE A 691 -10.88 6.57 18.07
C ILE A 691 -9.87 7.22 19.00
N THR A 692 -9.96 6.91 20.30
CA THR A 692 -9.11 7.50 21.35
C THR A 692 -7.65 7.08 21.20
N ILE A 693 -6.75 8.05 21.33
CA ILE A 693 -5.31 7.83 21.50
C ILE A 693 -4.99 7.93 23.00
N PRO A 694 -4.51 6.86 23.65
CA PRO A 694 -4.29 6.82 25.09
C PRO A 694 -2.98 7.53 25.50
N ARG A 695 -2.81 8.80 25.12
CA ARG A 695 -1.60 9.61 25.39
C ARG A 695 -1.94 11.07 25.65
N ASN A 696 -1.36 11.64 26.72
CA ASN A 696 -1.36 13.08 26.94
C ASN A 696 -0.39 13.76 25.97
N LEU A 697 -0.81 14.84 25.31
CA LEU A 697 0.03 15.64 24.42
C LEU A 697 0.70 16.82 25.10
N PHE A 698 0.53 17.01 26.40
CA PHE A 698 1.33 17.95 27.18
C PHE A 698 2.39 17.21 28.00
N VAL A 699 3.49 17.90 28.28
CA VAL A 699 4.61 17.36 29.04
C VAL A 699 4.14 17.05 30.47
N ASP A 700 4.57 15.90 31.00
CA ASP A 700 4.39 15.53 32.41
C ASP A 700 5.75 15.25 33.09
N PHE A 701 5.75 15.05 34.41
CA PHE A 701 6.97 14.76 35.17
C PHE A 701 7.72 13.49 34.72
N ASN A 702 7.04 12.56 34.04
CA ASN A 702 7.60 11.29 33.59
C ASN A 702 8.15 11.34 32.15
N SER A 703 7.96 12.47 31.46
CA SER A 703 8.28 12.66 30.05
C SER A 703 9.79 12.86 29.83
N LYS A 704 10.45 11.89 29.18
CA LYS A 704 11.89 11.94 28.86
C LYS A 704 12.21 12.53 27.47
N ASP A 705 11.31 12.41 26.51
CA ASP A 705 11.48 12.89 25.12
C ASP A 705 10.50 14.02 24.83
N ARG A 706 11.02 15.21 24.54
CA ARG A 706 10.22 16.44 24.35
C ARG A 706 9.70 16.62 22.93
N SER A 707 10.07 15.77 21.98
CA SER A 707 9.79 15.98 20.54
C SER A 707 8.33 15.79 20.13
N ARG A 708 7.44 15.36 21.05
CA ARG A 708 6.07 14.89 20.78
C ARG A 708 5.03 15.45 21.75
N PHE A 709 5.26 16.68 22.22
CA PHE A 709 4.34 17.38 23.10
C PHE A 709 4.03 18.75 22.51
N ILE A 710 2.81 19.24 22.71
CA ILE A 710 2.39 20.58 22.33
C ILE A 710 3.13 21.57 23.24
N GLU A 711 4.01 22.37 22.67
CA GLU A 711 4.69 23.42 23.41
C GLU A 711 3.78 24.64 23.62
N PHE A 712 2.96 24.58 24.66
CA PHE A 712 2.09 25.69 25.06
C PHE A 712 2.18 25.95 26.58
N PRO A 713 2.69 27.12 27.00
CA PRO A 713 3.09 27.36 28.40
C PRO A 713 1.94 27.71 29.35
N LEU A 714 0.73 27.87 28.84
CA LEU A 714 -0.45 28.10 29.67
C LEU A 714 -1.14 26.77 29.96
N PRO A 715 -1.60 26.50 31.21
CA PRO A 715 -2.35 25.31 31.51
C PRO A 715 -3.55 25.16 30.57
N THR A 716 -3.61 24.03 29.89
CA THR A 716 -4.62 23.78 28.87
C THR A 716 -5.20 22.40 29.04
N ILE A 717 -6.52 22.31 29.20
CA ILE A 717 -7.26 21.06 28.99
C ILE A 717 -7.80 21.10 27.57
N LEU A 718 -7.45 20.10 26.77
CA LEU A 718 -7.80 19.99 25.36
C LEU A 718 -8.60 18.71 25.14
N VAL A 719 -9.79 18.81 24.56
CA VAL A 719 -10.56 17.67 24.06
C VAL A 719 -10.71 17.85 22.55
N LEU A 720 -10.03 17.03 21.76
CA LEU A 720 -9.88 17.24 20.32
C LEU A 720 -10.02 15.94 19.54
N ASP A 721 -10.92 15.94 18.56
CA ASP A 721 -10.97 14.94 17.50
C ASP A 721 -10.29 15.50 16.24
N ILE A 722 -9.42 14.68 15.65
CA ILE A 722 -8.62 15.00 14.47
C ILE A 722 -9.06 14.10 13.32
N TYR A 723 -9.21 14.67 12.13
CA TYR A 723 -9.58 13.92 10.93
C TYR A 723 -8.99 14.56 9.65
N ASP A 724 -9.01 13.79 8.56
CA ASP A 724 -8.64 14.18 7.20
C ASP A 724 -7.27 14.89 7.12
N LYS A 725 -7.26 16.23 7.00
CA LYS A 725 -6.06 17.05 6.70
C LYS A 725 -5.11 17.22 7.89
N ALA A 726 -5.51 16.80 9.08
CA ALA A 726 -4.66 16.82 10.27
C ALA A 726 -4.27 15.42 10.75
N ASP A 727 -4.52 14.38 9.95
CA ASP A 727 -4.18 13.00 10.32
C ASP A 727 -2.72 12.84 10.72
N LEU A 728 -2.54 12.30 11.93
CA LEU A 728 -1.23 12.05 12.53
C LEU A 728 -0.77 10.62 12.26
N ASN A 729 0.54 10.44 12.10
CA ASN A 729 1.12 9.11 12.01
C ASN A 729 1.30 8.53 13.42
N LEU A 730 0.86 7.28 13.62
CA LEU A 730 0.93 6.59 14.90
C LEU A 730 1.95 5.44 14.86
N ASN A 731 2.46 5.04 16.02
CA ASN A 731 3.24 3.82 16.17
C ASN A 731 2.41 2.56 15.87
N SER A 732 3.06 1.41 15.69
CA SER A 732 2.37 0.16 15.34
C SER A 732 1.32 -0.29 16.38
N ALA A 733 1.51 0.04 17.65
CA ALA A 733 0.57 -0.27 18.73
C ALA A 733 -0.61 0.73 18.81
N ARG A 734 -0.55 1.84 18.06
CA ARG A 734 -1.49 2.97 18.10
C ARG A 734 -1.69 3.53 19.51
N THR A 735 -0.61 3.58 20.26
CA THR A 735 -0.56 4.17 21.61
C THR A 735 0.22 5.48 21.63
N ASP A 736 0.93 5.79 20.54
CA ASP A 736 1.82 6.95 20.45
C ASP A 736 1.81 7.56 19.05
N ILE A 737 2.09 8.86 18.98
CA ILE A 737 2.25 9.64 17.76
C ILE A 737 3.73 9.64 17.34
N ILE A 738 3.98 9.61 16.04
CA ILE A 738 5.31 9.70 15.45
C ILE A 738 5.65 11.18 15.23
N ALA A 739 6.82 11.62 15.72
CA ALA A 739 7.36 12.94 15.45
C ALA A 739 7.86 13.05 14.01
N ASP A 740 7.00 13.51 13.11
CA ASP A 740 7.31 13.80 11.71
C ASP A 740 6.84 15.21 11.31
N ASP A 741 6.86 15.52 10.02
CA ASP A 741 6.45 16.85 9.56
C ASP A 741 4.94 17.08 9.70
N LYS A 742 4.11 16.03 9.73
CA LYS A 742 2.68 16.16 10.02
C LYS A 742 2.46 16.56 11.47
N TRP A 743 3.21 15.96 12.41
CA TRP A 743 3.20 16.36 13.80
C TRP A 743 3.56 17.84 13.98
N LYS A 744 4.66 18.30 13.37
CA LYS A 744 5.07 19.71 13.45
C LYS A 744 4.00 20.66 12.91
N LEU A 745 3.37 20.29 11.79
CA LEU A 745 2.29 21.10 11.21
C LEU A 745 1.06 21.13 12.10
N PHE A 746 0.68 19.99 12.70
CA PHE A 746 -0.39 19.90 13.68
C PHE A 746 -0.13 20.81 14.88
N GLU A 747 1.08 20.73 15.46
CA GLU A 747 1.48 21.55 16.61
C GLU A 747 1.38 23.05 16.31
N LYS A 748 1.90 23.48 15.15
CA LYS A 748 1.80 24.87 14.68
C LYS A 748 0.35 25.32 14.57
N ARG A 749 -0.53 24.49 13.98
CA ARG A 749 -1.95 24.79 13.82
C ARG A 749 -2.68 24.89 15.15
N ILE A 750 -2.50 23.92 16.05
CA ILE A 750 -3.23 23.94 17.33
C ILE A 750 -2.79 25.11 18.21
N VAL A 751 -1.49 25.42 18.27
CA VAL A 751 -0.97 26.58 19.01
C VAL A 751 -1.53 27.89 18.44
N LEU A 752 -1.58 28.02 17.11
CA LEU A 752 -2.17 29.18 16.45
C LEU A 752 -3.64 29.36 16.86
N ILE A 753 -4.44 28.30 16.78
CA ILE A 753 -5.87 28.34 17.11
C ILE A 753 -6.09 28.71 18.58
N LEU A 754 -5.35 28.09 19.50
CA LEU A 754 -5.42 28.42 20.93
C LEU A 754 -5.12 29.90 21.16
N CYS A 755 -4.08 30.44 20.50
CA CYS A 755 -3.72 31.84 20.58
C CYS A 755 -4.80 32.77 20.00
N GLU A 756 -5.39 32.43 18.85
CA GLU A 756 -6.43 33.23 18.19
C GLU A 756 -7.70 33.31 19.04
N LYS A 757 -8.19 32.17 19.50
CA LYS A 757 -9.37 32.10 20.38
C LYS A 757 -9.13 32.81 21.70
N LEU A 758 -7.93 32.70 22.26
CA LEU A 758 -7.56 33.42 23.47
C LEU A 758 -7.56 34.94 23.25
N ARG A 759 -6.96 35.42 22.15
CA ARG A 759 -6.95 36.84 21.74
C ARG A 759 -8.36 37.39 21.59
N GLU A 760 -9.24 36.67 20.92
CA GLU A 760 -10.66 37.03 20.73
C GLU A 760 -11.38 37.22 22.07
N LYS A 761 -11.16 36.32 23.04
CA LYS A 761 -11.83 36.34 24.34
C LYS A 761 -11.31 37.42 25.30
N ILE A 762 -9.99 37.69 25.32
CA ILE A 762 -9.39 38.64 26.28
C ILE A 762 -9.21 40.06 25.74
N GLY A 763 -9.23 40.21 24.41
CA GLY A 763 -9.01 41.47 23.70
C GLY A 763 -7.54 41.89 23.60
N ASN A 764 -7.23 42.67 22.56
CA ASN A 764 -5.86 43.00 22.13
C ASN A 764 -4.94 43.55 23.24
N LYS A 765 -5.45 44.40 24.14
CA LYS A 765 -4.63 45.01 25.21
C LYS A 765 -4.09 43.99 26.20
N LYS A 766 -4.88 42.96 26.55
CA LYS A 766 -4.46 41.89 27.46
C LYS A 766 -3.66 40.84 26.71
N TRP A 767 -4.06 40.56 25.47
CA TRP A 767 -3.33 39.67 24.58
C TRP A 767 -1.88 40.06 24.42
N ASN A 768 -1.54 41.33 24.13
CA ASN A 768 -0.13 41.72 23.93
C ASN A 768 0.76 41.41 25.14
N ILE A 769 0.22 41.49 26.36
CA ILE A 769 0.96 41.13 27.58
C ILE A 769 1.12 39.61 27.67
N LEU A 770 0.03 38.87 27.47
CA LEU A 770 0.01 37.41 27.55
C LEU A 770 0.83 36.75 26.44
N GLN A 771 0.82 37.31 25.24
CA GLN A 771 1.62 36.90 24.09
C GLN A 771 3.11 37.01 24.41
N GLY A 772 3.54 38.08 25.08
CA GLY A 772 4.92 38.22 25.57
C GLY A 772 5.31 37.09 26.53
N ILE A 773 4.44 36.79 27.51
CA ILE A 773 4.65 35.69 28.47
C ILE A 773 4.75 34.33 27.75
N ILE A 774 3.88 34.09 26.76
CA ILE A 774 3.89 32.86 25.97
C ILE A 774 5.21 32.74 25.19
N ILE A 775 5.62 33.79 24.48
CA ILE A 775 6.85 33.81 23.66
C ILE A 775 8.10 33.59 24.52
N ASP A 776 8.15 34.17 25.72
CA ASP A 776 9.31 34.05 26.61
C ASP A 776 9.52 32.62 27.12
N LYS A 777 8.44 31.81 27.17
CA LYS A 777 8.46 30.44 27.72
C LYS A 777 8.56 29.34 26.69
N ILE A 778 8.13 29.56 25.45
CA ILE A 778 8.33 28.60 24.35
C ILE A 778 9.82 28.47 24.07
N LEU A 779 10.36 27.29 23.81
CA LEU A 779 11.74 27.04 23.44
C LEU A 779 11.89 26.95 21.92
N ASP A 780 10.96 26.30 21.24
CA ASP A 780 10.96 26.10 19.79
C ASP A 780 10.84 27.44 19.03
N LYS A 781 11.73 27.64 18.07
CA LYS A 781 11.81 28.88 17.29
C LYS A 781 10.65 29.03 16.30
N ASP A 782 10.19 27.94 15.71
CA ASP A 782 9.09 27.94 14.77
C ASP A 782 7.77 28.25 15.48
N ILE A 783 7.52 27.61 16.63
CA ILE A 783 6.33 27.88 17.44
C ILE A 783 6.35 29.33 17.95
N LYS A 784 7.52 29.84 18.38
CA LYS A 784 7.70 31.27 18.70
C LYS A 784 7.31 32.19 17.55
N ASN A 785 7.69 31.85 16.31
CA ASN A 785 7.36 32.65 15.14
C ASN A 785 5.86 32.59 14.83
N VAL A 786 5.22 31.43 14.97
CA VAL A 786 3.77 31.29 14.84
C VAL A 786 3.04 32.17 15.85
N VAL A 787 3.44 32.17 17.13
CA VAL A 787 2.80 33.01 18.15
C VAL A 787 3.07 34.51 17.92
N ARG A 788 4.27 34.89 17.44
CA ARG A 788 4.60 36.29 17.11
C ARG A 788 3.79 36.82 15.94
N ASN A 789 3.76 36.07 14.84
CA ASN A 789 3.18 36.51 13.57
C ASN A 789 1.69 36.17 13.46
N MET A 790 1.19 35.26 14.32
CA MET A 790 -0.16 34.70 14.27
C MET A 790 -0.49 34.15 12.87
N LYS A 791 0.49 33.50 12.25
CA LYS A 791 0.42 32.90 10.90
C LYS A 791 1.34 31.69 10.83
N ILE A 792 1.03 30.78 9.91
CA ILE A 792 1.91 29.70 9.48
C ILE A 792 2.53 30.17 8.16
N ASP A 793 3.86 30.18 8.07
CA ASP A 793 4.53 30.42 6.79
C ASP A 793 4.30 29.17 5.91
N ASP A 794 3.73 29.36 4.72
CA ASP A 794 3.34 28.30 3.77
C ASP A 794 4.54 27.46 3.28
#